data_AF-A0A661NRB7-F1
#
_entry.id   AF-A0A661NRB7-F1
#
_cell.length_a   1.000
_cell.length_b   1.000
_cell.length_c   1.000
_cell.angle_alpha   90.00
_cell.angle_beta   90.00
_cell.angle_gamma   90.00
#
_symmetry.space_group_name_H-M   'P 1'
#
loop_
_entity.id
_entity.type
_entity.pdbx_description
1 polymer ?
#
loop_
_entity_poly.entity_id
_entity_poly.type
_entity_poly.pdbx_seq_one_letter_code
_entity_poly.pdbx_strand_id
1 'polypeptide(L)'
;GGAVTAAGAEERVAGEPVAEAAGEEVTGTTTKQPRVAEEEAGKPVEVAAAAVPGAEEVREKILAIVAEKTGYPPEMLELDLDLEADLGIDTVKQAEMFSEVRAAFGIPKQDDLKLSDYPTLGHIIEFALGKIGESDRTGGGSADAGEQEISASDVAEEVVNEPLDSIPAASEQVRYLAPVLVGRPRARECLPTGVELGGRSIVVGREDDYSRRLLERLRQRGGDPVFVDASGTPDEVADRVGRLARQTRPRGVWLLTAIDEAAAPGASDEQAWQRAVERRAKLPFRVAKAVDGLLGDNAFFIAAVKVGGQLGLRPGGRVVDPVAGATCGLVKSLAKEWSDVLCKVIDLPVDADPEYCAATLLEEAERDGGVVEVTRLGIRRWGVGLTQLQPLPPEQAQAGSGGLDRPDPVVLITGGAGDITGRIARDLAENLKGSYYLADLMPEPAADDPDIKLLAEDRTALQRTILTRLRASNEKVTPVMVEHELNLVERRAAALRNLQALRECGAQASQVQLDVTDPAAVERVIGEIVSRHGRLDYILHAAGLERSQSLGRKRPETFDLVFDVKVQGLHALLRATRNVDLRGLMLFGSVAGRFGNAGQTDYAAANDLFSKCAAYLRAARPGLQAFVLAYSGWDGAGMATRGSIPQQLAAAGINLIPLEEGASSVRRALASGIRGEVVVARSLGVLHQGLCAPGVDLAVLEQRLQQNPERFPLLGRPLDWTLVDGLRLEVEFDPHREKFLDDHRIDGVAVLPGVMAVETFAEAALLMRPDLEVVAIEDLVFEAPLKFYRDETRRALVRMVPGFDESGRVIVATMETERQLHGGVSQRTRHYRARIRLDGDRPRAQRPHQQQPGQDIGREDIYRLYFHGPSFQVLDGAGMAADDGELYGWMKPGTEQPLMSRHGATCSNPMYTELAFQAAGLLEARNHQRLGLPAGVRRLVIHRDGQAGGNGGRVAARVLPLGENGSTSYRVAVVDDQGRVLVELDGYRTARLPGELPEEIQRALGGKVEK
;
A
#
# COMPACT_ATOMS: atom_id res chain seq x y z
N GLY A 1 -40.79 40.40 1.86
CA GLY A 1 -42.11 40.67 2.46
C GLY A 1 -42.90 39.37 2.46
N GLY A 2 -43.71 39.11 3.51
CA GLY A 2 -44.33 37.79 3.76
C GLY A 2 -43.32 36.83 4.42
N ALA A 3 -43.13 36.78 5.74
CA ALA A 3 -44.06 36.47 6.86
C ALA A 3 -44.25 34.94 7.06
N VAL A 4 -43.76 34.38 8.19
CA VAL A 4 -44.58 33.90 9.36
C VAL A 4 -44.81 32.36 9.27
N THR A 5 -44.57 31.49 10.27
CA THR A 5 -44.11 31.57 11.69
C THR A 5 -43.59 30.20 12.22
N ALA A 6 -42.81 30.25 13.31
CA ALA A 6 -42.82 29.47 14.59
C ALA A 6 -43.69 28.18 14.75
N ALA A 7 -43.47 27.24 15.69
CA ALA A 7 -42.55 27.09 16.85
C ALA A 7 -42.18 25.58 17.02
N GLY A 8 -41.18 25.15 17.81
CA GLY A 8 -41.26 24.81 19.25
C GLY A 8 -42.19 23.63 19.56
N ALA A 9 -41.94 22.65 20.43
CA ALA A 9 -40.81 22.20 21.24
C ALA A 9 -41.32 20.96 22.05
N GLU A 10 -40.44 20.01 22.35
CA GLU A 10 -40.41 19.14 23.55
C GLU A 10 -41.52 18.10 23.95
N GLU A 11 -40.98 17.00 24.49
CA GLU A 11 -41.46 16.10 25.55
C GLU A 11 -42.62 15.06 25.39
N ARG A 12 -42.17 13.78 25.47
CA ARG A 12 -42.56 12.73 26.44
C ARG A 12 -43.71 11.72 26.20
N VAL A 13 -43.29 10.46 26.41
CA VAL A 13 -43.94 9.36 27.17
C VAL A 13 -44.99 8.47 26.47
N ALA A 14 -44.58 7.19 26.41
CA ALA A 14 -45.32 5.92 26.52
C ALA A 14 -46.81 5.79 26.11
N GLY A 15 -47.09 4.71 25.36
CA GLY A 15 -48.40 4.08 25.24
C GLY A 15 -48.32 2.74 24.49
N GLU A 16 -48.77 1.66 25.13
CA GLU A 16 -49.05 0.36 24.48
C GLU A 16 -50.33 0.48 23.59
N PRO A 17 -50.56 -0.48 22.68
CA PRO A 17 -51.39 -1.66 23.01
C PRO A 17 -50.75 -2.98 22.48
N VAL A 18 -50.98 -4.19 22.99
CA VAL A 18 -52.13 -4.90 23.61
C VAL A 18 -53.20 -5.41 22.63
N ALA A 19 -53.11 -6.73 22.36
CA ALA A 19 -54.19 -7.70 22.04
C ALA A 19 -54.94 -7.57 20.67
N GLU A 20 -55.61 -8.60 20.11
CA GLU A 20 -55.95 -9.94 20.61
C GLU A 20 -56.27 -10.95 19.47
N ALA A 21 -56.27 -12.26 19.82
CA ALA A 21 -57.18 -13.34 19.33
C ALA A 21 -56.80 -14.11 18.04
N ALA A 22 -57.00 -15.44 17.90
CA ALA A 22 -57.49 -16.51 18.79
C ALA A 22 -57.08 -17.93 18.30
N GLY A 23 -57.32 -18.97 19.13
CA GLY A 23 -57.45 -20.40 18.73
C GLY A 23 -56.21 -21.28 18.97
N GLU A 24 -56.08 -21.98 20.11
CA GLU A 24 -56.61 -23.34 20.41
C GLU A 24 -55.81 -24.50 19.76
N GLU A 25 -55.47 -25.62 20.43
CA GLU A 25 -55.43 -25.95 21.86
C GLU A 25 -54.58 -27.23 22.12
N VAL A 26 -53.80 -27.26 23.22
CA VAL A 26 -53.69 -28.34 24.25
C VAL A 26 -53.34 -29.80 23.80
N THR A 27 -52.25 -30.44 24.25
CA THR A 27 -51.79 -30.83 25.62
C THR A 27 -50.25 -30.99 25.61
N GLY A 28 -49.44 -30.93 26.67
CA GLY A 28 -49.61 -30.85 28.14
C GLY A 28 -48.59 -31.79 28.83
N THR A 29 -47.39 -31.34 29.26
CA THR A 29 -47.03 -30.95 30.67
C THR A 29 -47.49 -31.94 31.76
N THR A 30 -46.71 -32.34 32.79
CA THR A 30 -45.55 -31.70 33.45
C THR A 30 -44.77 -32.67 34.39
N THR A 31 -43.47 -32.40 34.58
CA THR A 31 -42.60 -32.62 35.78
C THR A 31 -42.98 -33.59 36.93
N LYS A 32 -41.97 -34.32 37.43
CA LYS A 32 -41.55 -34.28 38.86
C LYS A 32 -40.12 -34.78 39.11
N GLN A 33 -39.53 -34.35 40.22
CA GLN A 33 -38.16 -34.62 40.71
C GLN A 33 -38.27 -35.06 42.21
N PRO A 34 -37.21 -35.51 42.92
CA PRO A 34 -36.65 -36.89 42.90
C PRO A 34 -36.65 -37.60 44.29
N ARG A 35 -35.85 -38.70 44.43
CA ARG A 35 -35.37 -39.40 45.67
C ARG A 35 -36.36 -40.41 46.33
N VAL A 36 -35.98 -41.58 46.92
CA VAL A 36 -34.70 -42.17 47.42
C VAL A 36 -34.71 -43.74 47.30
N ALA A 37 -33.53 -44.39 47.11
CA ALA A 37 -33.17 -45.82 47.37
C ALA A 37 -34.02 -46.95 46.68
N GLU A 38 -33.51 -48.17 46.45
CA GLU A 38 -32.51 -48.96 47.18
C GLU A 38 -31.65 -49.87 46.25
N GLU A 39 -30.64 -50.52 46.82
CA GLU A 39 -29.58 -51.27 46.12
C GLU A 39 -29.84 -52.79 46.16
N GLU A 40 -29.78 -53.48 45.02
CA GLU A 40 -29.52 -54.93 45.02
C GLU A 40 -28.80 -55.38 43.75
N ALA A 41 -27.95 -56.42 43.87
CA ALA A 41 -26.94 -56.77 42.88
C ALA A 41 -27.09 -58.20 42.35
N GLY A 42 -26.74 -58.44 41.07
CA GLY A 42 -26.22 -59.76 40.69
C GLY A 42 -26.46 -60.28 39.26
N LYS A 43 -25.36 -60.30 38.49
CA LYS A 43 -24.93 -61.37 37.55
C LYS A 43 -25.58 -61.44 36.14
N PRO A 44 -24.87 -62.06 35.16
CA PRO A 44 -24.53 -61.35 33.92
C PRO A 44 -25.07 -61.98 32.63
N VAL A 45 -24.89 -61.27 31.51
CA VAL A 45 -25.03 -61.78 30.14
C VAL A 45 -23.77 -61.45 29.32
N GLU A 46 -23.38 -62.37 28.43
CA GLU A 46 -22.13 -62.34 27.66
C GLU A 46 -22.04 -61.19 26.64
N VAL A 47 -20.80 -60.75 26.37
CA VAL A 47 -20.47 -59.81 25.29
C VAL A 47 -19.95 -60.60 24.09
N ALA A 48 -20.61 -60.46 22.93
CA ALA A 48 -20.10 -60.98 21.67
C ALA A 48 -19.01 -60.05 21.10
N ALA A 49 -17.89 -60.62 20.63
CA ALA A 49 -16.77 -59.87 20.07
C ALA A 49 -17.07 -59.34 18.66
N ALA A 50 -16.61 -58.11 18.37
CA ALA A 50 -16.63 -57.55 17.02
C ALA A 50 -15.54 -58.20 16.14
N ALA A 51 -15.84 -58.41 14.86
CA ALA A 51 -14.89 -58.94 13.88
C ALA A 51 -14.02 -57.83 13.26
N VAL A 52 -12.80 -58.18 12.88
CA VAL A 52 -11.86 -57.30 12.16
C VAL A 52 -12.37 -57.09 10.72
N PRO A 53 -12.37 -55.84 10.19
CA PRO A 53 -12.84 -55.58 8.83
C PRO A 53 -11.99 -56.29 7.77
N GLY A 54 -12.65 -56.79 6.72
CA GLY A 54 -11.99 -57.52 5.63
C GLY A 54 -11.20 -56.60 4.70
N ALA A 55 -10.26 -57.15 3.93
CA ALA A 55 -9.42 -56.36 3.03
C ALA A 55 -10.21 -55.56 1.97
N GLU A 56 -11.32 -56.11 1.47
CA GLU A 56 -12.24 -55.39 0.56
C GLU A 56 -13.03 -54.28 1.28
N GLU A 57 -13.37 -54.45 2.57
CA GLU A 57 -14.08 -53.43 3.36
C GLU A 57 -13.18 -52.22 3.64
N VAL A 58 -11.89 -52.46 3.92
CA VAL A 58 -10.87 -51.41 4.03
C VAL A 58 -10.69 -50.69 2.69
N ARG A 59 -10.64 -51.44 1.58
CA ARG A 59 -10.51 -50.91 0.22
C ARG A 59 -11.71 -50.03 -0.18
N GLU A 60 -12.94 -50.53 -0.05
CA GLU A 60 -14.17 -49.79 -0.35
C GLU A 60 -14.25 -48.50 0.46
N LYS A 61 -13.88 -48.56 1.75
CA LYS A 61 -13.94 -47.41 2.65
C LYS A 61 -12.85 -46.37 2.39
N ILE A 62 -11.65 -46.77 1.96
CA ILE A 62 -10.62 -45.82 1.49
C ILE A 62 -11.03 -45.18 0.18
N LEU A 63 -11.57 -45.96 -0.78
CA LEU A 63 -12.11 -45.40 -2.03
C LEU A 63 -13.27 -44.43 -1.77
N ALA A 64 -14.12 -44.69 -0.76
CA ALA A 64 -15.17 -43.76 -0.34
C ALA A 64 -14.62 -42.46 0.27
N ILE A 65 -13.62 -42.53 1.17
CA ILE A 65 -12.95 -41.34 1.74
C ILE A 65 -12.29 -40.51 0.64
N VAL A 66 -11.64 -41.16 -0.32
CA VAL A 66 -11.01 -40.49 -1.47
C VAL A 66 -12.08 -39.85 -2.37
N ALA A 67 -13.17 -40.55 -2.67
CA ALA A 67 -14.29 -40.01 -3.45
C ALA A 67 -14.94 -38.79 -2.76
N GLU A 68 -15.13 -38.84 -1.44
CA GLU A 68 -15.67 -37.73 -0.64
C GLU A 68 -14.73 -36.51 -0.65
N LYS A 69 -13.41 -36.71 -0.55
CA LYS A 69 -12.42 -35.61 -0.53
C LYS A 69 -12.05 -35.04 -1.89
N THR A 70 -12.13 -35.85 -2.94
CA THR A 70 -11.80 -35.41 -4.31
C THR A 70 -13.02 -34.99 -5.11
N GLY A 71 -14.22 -35.45 -4.72
CA GLY A 71 -15.44 -35.31 -5.51
C GLY A 71 -15.47 -36.21 -6.75
N TYR A 72 -14.53 -37.14 -6.92
CA TYR A 72 -14.53 -38.09 -8.02
C TYR A 72 -15.48 -39.27 -7.72
N PRO A 73 -16.33 -39.69 -8.68
CA PRO A 73 -17.11 -40.91 -8.55
C PRO A 73 -16.20 -42.14 -8.30
N PRO A 74 -16.60 -43.11 -7.44
CA PRO A 74 -15.80 -44.30 -7.16
C PRO A 74 -15.38 -45.08 -8.41
N GLU A 75 -16.19 -45.05 -9.48
CA GLU A 75 -15.89 -45.64 -10.79
C GLU A 75 -14.75 -44.96 -11.59
N MET A 76 -14.09 -43.94 -11.02
CA MET A 76 -12.89 -43.27 -11.55
C MET A 76 -11.60 -43.52 -10.74
N LEU A 77 -11.67 -44.22 -9.60
CA LEU A 77 -10.56 -44.36 -8.65
C LEU A 77 -9.90 -45.75 -8.78
N GLU A 78 -8.95 -45.87 -9.71
CA GLU A 78 -8.15 -47.08 -9.93
C GLU A 78 -6.93 -47.13 -8.96
N LEU A 79 -6.53 -48.33 -8.55
CA LEU A 79 -5.58 -48.53 -7.43
C LEU A 79 -4.13 -48.13 -7.76
N ASP A 80 -3.77 -48.14 -9.04
CA ASP A 80 -2.44 -47.77 -9.56
C ASP A 80 -2.32 -46.27 -9.88
N LEU A 81 -3.38 -45.48 -9.73
CA LEU A 81 -3.34 -44.04 -9.97
C LEU A 81 -2.42 -43.33 -8.97
N ASP A 82 -1.52 -42.52 -9.52
CA ASP A 82 -0.63 -41.66 -8.75
C ASP A 82 -1.40 -40.49 -8.12
N LEU A 83 -1.18 -40.27 -6.83
CA LEU A 83 -1.90 -39.26 -6.05
C LEU A 83 -1.61 -37.84 -6.55
N GLU A 84 -0.36 -37.54 -6.91
CA GLU A 84 0.04 -36.20 -7.37
C GLU A 84 -0.20 -36.06 -8.89
N ALA A 85 0.19 -37.05 -9.69
CA ALA A 85 0.20 -36.96 -11.15
C ALA A 85 -1.14 -37.32 -11.83
N ASP A 86 -1.87 -38.34 -11.33
CA ASP A 86 -3.14 -38.79 -11.94
C ASP A 86 -4.38 -38.22 -11.24
N LEU A 87 -4.32 -38.02 -9.91
CA LEU A 87 -5.42 -37.49 -9.09
C LEU A 87 -5.30 -36.00 -8.74
N GLY A 88 -4.13 -35.39 -8.91
CA GLY A 88 -3.91 -33.95 -8.64
C GLY A 88 -3.95 -33.55 -7.15
N ILE A 89 -3.64 -34.49 -6.25
CA ILE A 89 -3.68 -34.32 -4.80
C ILE A 89 -2.31 -33.81 -4.33
N ASP A 90 -2.27 -32.56 -3.86
CA ASP A 90 -1.06 -31.97 -3.29
C ASP A 90 -0.67 -32.61 -1.93
N THR A 91 0.57 -32.37 -1.49
CA THR A 91 1.11 -32.96 -0.26
C THR A 91 0.39 -32.54 1.03
N VAL A 92 -0.42 -31.47 1.03
CA VAL A 92 -1.22 -31.05 2.18
C VAL A 92 -2.53 -31.85 2.21
N LYS A 93 -3.25 -31.93 1.08
CA LYS A 93 -4.43 -32.80 0.95
C LYS A 93 -4.08 -34.28 1.12
N GLN A 94 -2.90 -34.70 0.69
CA GLN A 94 -2.38 -36.05 0.95
C GLN A 94 -2.21 -36.26 2.46
N ALA A 95 -1.67 -35.29 3.21
CA ALA A 95 -1.55 -35.37 4.66
C ALA A 95 -2.91 -35.38 5.38
N GLU A 96 -3.88 -34.61 4.91
CA GLU A 96 -5.27 -34.60 5.41
C GLU A 96 -5.97 -35.95 5.16
N MET A 97 -5.91 -36.46 3.92
CA MET A 97 -6.41 -37.78 3.55
C MET A 97 -5.77 -38.88 4.39
N PHE A 98 -4.45 -38.88 4.55
CA PHE A 98 -3.76 -39.79 5.46
C PHE A 98 -4.26 -39.63 6.90
N SER A 99 -4.60 -38.42 7.34
CA SER A 99 -5.14 -38.19 8.68
C SER A 99 -6.53 -38.76 8.87
N GLU A 100 -7.39 -38.72 7.85
CA GLU A 100 -8.72 -39.31 7.91
C GLU A 100 -8.73 -40.81 7.69
N VAL A 101 -7.90 -41.35 6.80
CA VAL A 101 -7.66 -42.80 6.73
C VAL A 101 -7.15 -43.30 8.09
N ARG A 102 -6.21 -42.58 8.73
CA ARG A 102 -5.81 -42.90 10.11
C ARG A 102 -6.98 -42.86 11.09
N ALA A 103 -7.82 -41.82 11.07
CA ALA A 103 -8.95 -41.69 11.97
C ALA A 103 -10.03 -42.77 11.77
N ALA A 104 -10.36 -43.08 10.51
CA ALA A 104 -11.37 -44.07 10.12
C ALA A 104 -11.00 -45.52 10.50
N PHE A 105 -9.71 -45.78 10.69
CA PHE A 105 -9.15 -47.10 11.04
C PHE A 105 -8.41 -47.14 12.39
N GLY A 106 -8.45 -46.05 13.17
CA GLY A 106 -7.83 -45.97 14.50
C GLY A 106 -6.29 -45.92 14.54
N ILE A 107 -5.64 -45.68 13.39
CA ILE A 107 -4.18 -45.78 13.24
C ILE A 107 -3.49 -44.58 13.94
N PRO A 108 -2.53 -44.80 14.87
CA PRO A 108 -1.85 -43.72 15.56
C PRO A 108 -0.98 -42.87 14.61
N LYS A 109 -0.85 -41.57 14.92
CA LYS A 109 0.00 -40.64 14.19
C LYS A 109 1.48 -41.00 14.40
N GLN A 110 2.25 -41.04 13.31
CA GLN A 110 3.71 -41.16 13.32
C GLN A 110 4.33 -39.86 12.81
N ASP A 111 5.35 -39.34 13.50
CA ASP A 111 5.99 -38.05 13.19
C ASP A 111 7.14 -38.18 12.17
N ASP A 112 7.50 -39.40 11.78
CA ASP A 112 8.56 -39.77 10.84
C ASP A 112 8.06 -40.29 9.47
N LEU A 113 6.73 -40.30 9.26
CA LEU A 113 6.10 -40.78 8.02
C LEU A 113 6.43 -39.86 6.83
N LYS A 114 7.10 -40.41 5.80
CA LYS A 114 7.33 -39.72 4.53
C LYS A 114 6.20 -40.01 3.54
N LEU A 115 5.44 -38.98 3.19
CA LEU A 115 4.35 -39.07 2.21
C LEU A 115 4.84 -39.42 0.78
N SER A 116 6.13 -39.22 0.48
CA SER A 116 6.77 -39.66 -0.77
C SER A 116 6.79 -41.17 -0.96
N ASP A 117 6.67 -41.93 0.12
CA ASP A 117 6.84 -43.38 0.11
C ASP A 117 5.51 -44.11 -0.19
N TYR A 118 4.42 -43.33 -0.37
CA TYR A 118 3.07 -43.80 -0.68
C TYR A 118 2.45 -43.06 -1.89
N PRO A 119 2.99 -43.25 -3.11
CA PRO A 119 2.62 -42.45 -4.28
C PRO A 119 1.26 -42.79 -4.92
N THR A 120 0.65 -43.95 -4.64
CA THR A 120 -0.63 -44.36 -5.27
C THR A 120 -1.69 -44.75 -4.25
N LEU A 121 -2.96 -44.83 -4.69
CA LEU A 121 -4.08 -45.31 -3.87
C LEU A 121 -3.83 -46.71 -3.28
N GLY A 122 -3.23 -47.62 -4.05
CA GLY A 122 -2.81 -48.94 -3.57
C GLY A 122 -1.86 -48.87 -2.37
N HIS A 123 -0.88 -47.96 -2.39
CA HIS A 123 0.05 -47.77 -1.27
C HIS A 123 -0.65 -47.25 -0.01
N ILE A 124 -1.70 -46.42 -0.12
CA ILE A 124 -2.52 -45.99 1.02
C ILE A 124 -3.30 -47.18 1.62
N ILE A 125 -3.86 -48.03 0.77
CA ILE A 125 -4.60 -49.23 1.18
C ILE A 125 -3.68 -50.24 1.86
N GLU A 126 -2.48 -50.47 1.33
CA GLU A 126 -1.43 -51.29 1.96
C GLU A 126 -0.98 -50.72 3.31
N PHE A 127 -0.79 -49.39 3.40
CA PHE A 127 -0.49 -48.71 4.67
C PHE A 127 -1.59 -48.94 5.73
N ALA A 128 -2.85 -48.75 5.35
CA ALA A 128 -3.97 -48.93 6.26
C ALA A 128 -4.10 -50.39 6.72
N LEU A 129 -4.05 -51.36 5.79
CA LEU A 129 -4.08 -52.80 6.11
C LEU A 129 -2.92 -53.22 7.02
N GLY A 130 -1.71 -52.68 6.78
CA GLY A 130 -0.54 -52.93 7.61
C GLY A 130 -0.62 -52.34 9.03
N LYS A 131 -1.50 -51.35 9.26
CA LYS A 131 -1.62 -50.64 10.55
C LYS A 131 -2.89 -50.92 11.34
N ILE A 132 -3.97 -51.39 10.70
CA ILE A 132 -5.15 -51.96 11.36
C ILE A 132 -4.78 -53.16 12.27
N GLY A 133 -3.68 -53.85 11.96
CA GLY A 133 -3.11 -54.89 12.82
C GLY A 133 -2.37 -54.40 14.07
N GLU A 134 -2.12 -53.09 14.22
CA GLU A 134 -1.39 -52.50 15.35
C GLU A 134 -2.23 -51.53 16.21
N SER A 135 -3.38 -51.08 15.72
CA SER A 135 -4.24 -50.05 16.34
C SER A 135 -5.25 -50.58 17.38
N ASP A 136 -4.79 -51.39 18.32
CA ASP A 136 -5.58 -51.83 19.50
C ASP A 136 -5.14 -51.15 20.80
N ARG A 137 -4.50 -49.97 20.70
CA ARG A 137 -4.02 -49.20 21.85
C ARG A 137 -4.23 -47.69 21.68
N THR A 138 -5.01 -47.15 22.62
CA THR A 138 -5.13 -45.72 23.01
C THR A 138 -5.65 -44.75 21.94
N GLY A 139 -6.86 -44.23 22.16
CA GLY A 139 -7.41 -43.09 21.42
C GLY A 139 -8.00 -42.01 22.34
N GLY A 140 -8.49 -40.92 21.73
CA GLY A 140 -9.42 -39.95 22.33
C GLY A 140 -8.84 -38.57 22.68
N GLY A 141 -9.48 -37.50 22.14
CA GLY A 141 -9.28 -36.11 22.60
C GLY A 141 -9.60 -35.04 21.53
N SER A 142 -10.82 -34.47 21.55
CA SER A 142 -11.34 -33.49 20.56
C SER A 142 -11.00 -32.02 20.85
N ALA A 143 -11.21 -31.16 19.85
CA ALA A 143 -11.13 -29.69 19.88
C ALA A 143 -12.52 -29.00 19.97
N ASP A 144 -12.52 -27.70 20.29
CA ASP A 144 -13.32 -26.56 19.75
C ASP A 144 -13.07 -25.31 20.65
N ALA A 145 -12.97 -24.04 20.22
CA ALA A 145 -13.56 -23.21 19.15
C ALA A 145 -14.84 -22.45 19.56
N GLY A 146 -14.93 -21.15 19.22
CA GLY A 146 -16.09 -20.28 19.50
C GLY A 146 -15.83 -18.79 19.26
N GLU A 147 -16.55 -18.18 18.31
CA GLU A 147 -16.55 -16.74 17.96
C GLU A 147 -17.95 -16.12 18.15
N GLN A 148 -18.07 -14.78 18.23
CA GLN A 148 -19.29 -14.03 17.90
C GLN A 148 -19.05 -12.51 17.69
N GLU A 149 -19.73 -11.92 16.71
CA GLU A 149 -19.70 -10.50 16.25
C GLU A 149 -20.80 -9.63 16.90
N ILE A 150 -20.72 -8.27 16.85
CA ILE A 150 -21.81 -7.29 16.55
C ILE A 150 -21.21 -5.95 15.97
N SER A 151 -22.01 -5.14 15.24
CA SER A 151 -21.71 -3.99 14.36
C SER A 151 -21.96 -2.54 14.89
N ALA A 152 -21.59 -1.51 14.09
CA ALA A 152 -22.07 -0.10 14.16
C ALA A 152 -21.75 0.72 12.86
N SER A 153 -22.34 1.92 12.65
CA SER A 153 -22.45 2.66 11.36
C SER A 153 -22.22 4.20 11.39
N ASP A 154 -21.64 4.76 10.30
CA ASP A 154 -21.73 6.12 9.64
C ASP A 154 -21.62 7.44 10.48
N VAL A 155 -21.20 8.63 9.98
CA VAL A 155 -21.40 9.36 8.68
C VAL A 155 -20.19 10.27 8.30
N ALA A 156 -20.16 10.79 7.06
CA ALA A 156 -19.17 11.67 6.36
C ALA A 156 -18.97 13.11 6.95
N GLU A 157 -18.16 14.07 6.46
CA GLU A 157 -17.40 14.34 5.20
C GLU A 157 -15.94 14.82 5.53
N GLU A 158 -15.01 15.28 4.67
CA GLU A 158 -14.95 15.65 3.23
C GLU A 158 -13.54 15.29 2.63
N VAL A 159 -13.05 15.92 1.54
CA VAL A 159 -11.80 15.51 0.83
C VAL A 159 -10.89 16.68 0.40
N VAL A 160 -9.80 16.91 1.15
CA VAL A 160 -8.67 17.81 0.81
C VAL A 160 -7.40 16.99 0.66
N ASN A 161 -6.56 17.18 -0.37
CA ASN A 161 -5.36 16.34 -0.62
C ASN A 161 -4.30 16.43 0.49
N GLU A 162 -4.47 15.55 1.47
CA GLU A 162 -3.71 15.46 2.72
C GLU A 162 -2.43 14.61 2.54
N PRO A 163 -1.23 15.11 2.89
CA PRO A 163 0.01 14.36 2.78
C PRO A 163 0.13 13.15 3.73
N LEU A 164 0.47 11.98 3.17
CA LEU A 164 1.23 10.87 3.79
C LEU A 164 0.96 10.59 5.28
N ASP A 165 -0.31 10.41 5.63
CA ASP A 165 -0.71 9.75 6.86
C ASP A 165 -0.22 8.29 6.87
N SER A 166 0.10 7.75 8.06
CA SER A 166 0.29 6.31 8.22
C SER A 166 -0.92 5.54 7.73
N ILE A 167 -0.71 4.63 6.79
CA ILE A 167 -1.70 3.62 6.45
C ILE A 167 -1.83 2.69 7.66
N PRO A 168 -3.01 2.53 8.27
CA PRO A 168 -3.19 1.58 9.37
C PRO A 168 -2.92 0.15 8.88
N ALA A 169 -2.23 -0.68 9.66
CA ALA A 169 -1.86 -2.04 9.23
C ALA A 169 -3.07 -2.94 8.89
N ALA A 170 -4.23 -2.69 9.53
CA ALA A 170 -5.51 -3.37 9.29
C ALA A 170 -6.57 -2.43 8.69
N SER A 171 -7.53 -3.00 7.95
CA SER A 171 -8.70 -2.32 7.37
C SER A 171 -9.81 -3.31 7.05
N GLU A 172 -11.05 -3.00 7.42
CA GLU A 172 -12.24 -3.68 6.85
C GLU A 172 -12.80 -2.98 5.61
N GLN A 173 -12.36 -1.77 5.29
CA GLN A 173 -12.74 -1.07 4.06
C GLN A 173 -11.67 -1.24 2.97
N VAL A 174 -12.10 -1.37 1.70
CA VAL A 174 -11.18 -1.35 0.56
C VAL A 174 -10.50 0.01 0.42
N ARG A 175 -9.17 -0.01 0.40
CA ARG A 175 -8.29 1.15 0.23
C ARG A 175 -7.65 1.15 -1.15
N TYR A 176 -7.33 2.36 -1.59
CA TYR A 176 -6.60 2.66 -2.81
C TYR A 176 -5.27 3.28 -2.38
N LEU A 177 -4.15 2.60 -2.63
CA LEU A 177 -2.83 3.01 -2.14
C LEU A 177 -1.90 3.26 -3.33
N ALA A 178 -1.31 4.45 -3.42
CA ALA A 178 -0.32 4.76 -4.43
C ALA A 178 1.09 4.44 -3.92
N PRO A 179 1.94 3.74 -4.68
CA PRO A 179 3.36 3.61 -4.37
C PRO A 179 4.05 4.98 -4.49
N VAL A 180 4.88 5.31 -3.49
CA VAL A 180 5.60 6.59 -3.43
C VAL A 180 7.06 6.38 -3.06
N LEU A 181 7.91 7.30 -3.50
CA LEU A 181 9.32 7.30 -3.11
C LEU A 181 9.47 7.91 -1.71
N VAL A 182 9.96 7.12 -0.76
CA VAL A 182 10.22 7.54 0.62
C VAL A 182 11.71 7.71 0.82
N GLY A 183 12.10 8.90 1.28
CA GLY A 183 13.50 9.26 1.46
C GLY A 183 14.20 8.38 2.50
N ARG A 184 15.37 7.86 2.13
CA ARG A 184 16.28 7.14 3.02
C ARG A 184 17.51 8.01 3.31
N PRO A 185 18.17 7.84 4.47
CA PRO A 185 19.46 8.46 4.72
C PRO A 185 20.54 7.85 3.80
N ARG A 186 21.76 8.41 3.84
CA ARG A 186 22.86 7.92 2.99
C ARG A 186 23.21 6.49 3.40
N ALA A 187 23.62 5.64 2.46
CA ALA A 187 23.94 4.22 2.74
C ALA A 187 24.92 4.04 3.93
N ARG A 188 25.90 4.92 4.10
CA ARG A 188 26.83 4.90 5.25
C ARG A 188 26.20 5.21 6.63
N GLU A 189 24.99 5.74 6.66
CA GLU A 189 24.17 6.03 7.85
C GLU A 189 23.13 4.90 8.10
N CYS A 190 23.26 3.79 7.37
CA CYS A 190 22.43 2.60 7.51
C CYS A 190 23.24 1.44 8.13
N LEU A 191 22.52 0.48 8.70
CA LEU A 191 23.08 -0.74 9.26
C LEU A 191 23.83 -1.55 8.18
N PRO A 192 24.93 -2.26 8.54
CA PRO A 192 25.57 -3.19 7.62
C PRO A 192 24.64 -4.36 7.28
N THR A 193 24.75 -4.87 6.05
CA THR A 193 23.99 -6.05 5.58
C THR A 193 24.62 -7.38 5.97
N GLY A 194 25.89 -7.37 6.37
CA GLY A 194 26.72 -8.58 6.55
C GLY A 194 27.40 -9.08 5.27
N VAL A 195 27.09 -8.50 4.10
CA VAL A 195 27.71 -8.89 2.81
C VAL A 195 29.21 -8.60 2.80
N GLU A 196 30.00 -9.61 2.40
CA GLU A 196 31.44 -9.51 2.24
C GLU A 196 31.84 -9.43 0.76
N LEU A 197 32.40 -8.30 0.31
CA LEU A 197 32.85 -8.11 -1.07
C LEU A 197 34.20 -8.78 -1.40
N GLY A 198 34.96 -9.20 -0.39
CA GLY A 198 36.31 -9.80 -0.54
C GLY A 198 36.35 -11.25 -1.01
N GLY A 199 35.27 -11.74 -1.63
CA GLY A 199 35.13 -13.12 -2.11
C GLY A 199 34.92 -13.20 -3.62
N ARG A 200 34.70 -14.43 -4.12
CA ARG A 200 34.34 -14.65 -5.53
C ARG A 200 32.87 -14.28 -5.76
N SER A 201 32.60 -13.50 -6.79
CA SER A 201 31.24 -13.12 -7.22
C SER A 201 31.08 -13.26 -8.73
N ILE A 202 29.85 -13.41 -9.21
CA ILE A 202 29.54 -13.51 -10.64
C ILE A 202 28.95 -12.17 -11.09
N VAL A 203 29.48 -11.59 -12.17
CA VAL A 203 28.89 -10.41 -12.84
C VAL A 203 28.32 -10.86 -14.17
N VAL A 204 27.00 -10.80 -14.33
CA VAL A 204 26.28 -11.13 -15.56
C VAL A 204 25.86 -9.83 -16.25
N GLY A 205 26.45 -9.53 -17.41
CA GLY A 205 26.28 -8.25 -18.10
C GLY A 205 26.77 -8.32 -19.55
N ARG A 206 26.97 -7.18 -20.21
CA ARG A 206 27.59 -7.09 -21.54
C ARG A 206 29.04 -6.62 -21.41
N GLU A 207 29.85 -6.74 -22.46
CA GLU A 207 31.23 -6.21 -22.48
C GLU A 207 31.30 -4.66 -22.58
N ASP A 208 30.58 -3.96 -21.71
CA ASP A 208 30.45 -2.51 -21.65
C ASP A 208 31.27 -1.88 -20.51
N ASP A 209 31.29 -0.55 -20.48
CA ASP A 209 32.05 0.23 -19.51
C ASP A 209 31.52 0.05 -18.07
N TYR A 210 30.21 -0.19 -17.90
CA TYR A 210 29.57 -0.43 -16.60
C TYR A 210 30.04 -1.75 -15.99
N SER A 211 29.99 -2.82 -16.78
CA SER A 211 30.45 -4.15 -16.36
C SER A 211 31.95 -4.14 -16.08
N ARG A 212 32.75 -3.52 -16.97
CA ARG A 212 34.20 -3.35 -16.76
C ARG A 212 34.51 -2.55 -15.49
N ARG A 213 33.80 -1.45 -15.22
CA ARG A 213 34.01 -0.64 -14.01
C ARG A 213 33.57 -1.34 -12.72
N LEU A 214 32.48 -2.11 -12.72
CA LEU A 214 32.10 -2.93 -11.56
C LEU A 214 33.17 -3.99 -11.26
N LEU A 215 33.69 -4.69 -12.28
CA LEU A 215 34.78 -5.67 -12.13
C LEU A 215 36.06 -5.03 -11.56
N GLU A 216 36.43 -3.83 -12.03
CA GLU A 216 37.56 -3.05 -11.50
C GLU A 216 37.36 -2.69 -10.02
N ARG A 217 36.19 -2.16 -9.64
CA ARG A 217 35.91 -1.77 -8.25
C ARG A 217 35.83 -2.96 -7.29
N LEU A 218 35.28 -4.10 -7.72
CA LEU A 218 35.26 -5.34 -6.93
C LEU A 218 36.69 -5.86 -6.66
N ARG A 219 37.57 -5.87 -7.67
CA ARG A 219 38.98 -6.24 -7.49
C ARG A 219 39.74 -5.28 -6.57
N GLN A 220 39.46 -3.98 -6.64
CA GLN A 220 40.03 -2.98 -5.71
C GLN A 220 39.57 -3.17 -4.26
N ARG A 221 38.37 -3.75 -4.04
CA ARG A 221 37.86 -4.16 -2.72
C ARG A 221 38.37 -5.56 -2.27
N GLY A 222 39.29 -6.17 -3.02
CA GLY A 222 39.86 -7.50 -2.71
C GLY A 222 39.00 -8.68 -3.16
N GLY A 223 37.92 -8.46 -3.91
CA GLY A 223 37.09 -9.52 -4.46
C GLY A 223 37.68 -10.16 -5.71
N ASP A 224 37.20 -11.35 -6.05
CA ASP A 224 37.56 -12.10 -7.26
C ASP A 224 36.36 -12.24 -8.21
N PRO A 225 35.97 -11.19 -8.93
CA PRO A 225 34.76 -11.19 -9.72
C PRO A 225 35.00 -11.85 -11.10
N VAL A 226 34.13 -12.80 -11.43
CA VAL A 226 34.12 -13.50 -12.72
C VAL A 226 33.00 -12.94 -13.57
N PHE A 227 33.34 -12.50 -14.78
CA PHE A 227 32.38 -11.98 -15.75
C PHE A 227 31.76 -13.10 -16.57
N VAL A 228 30.45 -13.02 -16.82
CA VAL A 228 29.71 -13.88 -17.75
C VAL A 228 28.92 -12.98 -18.70
N ASP A 229 29.26 -13.05 -19.99
CA ASP A 229 28.58 -12.25 -21.01
C ASP A 229 27.14 -12.74 -21.29
N ALA A 230 26.23 -11.78 -21.37
CA ALA A 230 24.78 -11.93 -21.50
C ALA A 230 24.26 -11.85 -22.95
N SER A 231 25.10 -12.01 -23.98
CA SER A 231 24.68 -11.96 -25.40
C SER A 231 24.16 -13.30 -25.95
N GLY A 232 24.39 -14.42 -25.25
CA GLY A 232 23.87 -15.74 -25.61
C GLY A 232 22.40 -15.92 -25.27
N THR A 233 21.83 -17.10 -25.55
CA THR A 233 20.45 -17.39 -25.13
C THR A 233 20.32 -17.40 -23.61
N PRO A 234 19.13 -17.11 -23.04
CA PRO A 234 18.92 -17.10 -21.59
C PRO A 234 19.41 -18.38 -20.88
N ASP A 235 19.20 -19.54 -21.51
CA ASP A 235 19.63 -20.83 -20.99
C ASP A 235 21.15 -21.04 -21.10
N GLU A 236 21.79 -20.74 -22.24
CA GLU A 236 23.26 -20.81 -22.40
C GLU A 236 24.05 -19.96 -21.40
N VAL A 237 23.53 -18.76 -21.08
CA VAL A 237 24.13 -17.87 -20.08
C VAL A 237 23.95 -18.46 -18.68
N ALA A 238 22.73 -18.88 -18.32
CA ALA A 238 22.45 -19.51 -17.02
C ALA A 238 23.25 -20.79 -16.80
N ASP A 239 23.47 -21.58 -17.85
CA ASP A 239 24.27 -22.80 -17.81
C ASP A 239 25.75 -22.53 -17.50
N ARG A 240 26.31 -21.45 -18.06
CA ARG A 240 27.67 -20.95 -17.75
C ARG A 240 27.74 -20.48 -16.29
N VAL A 241 26.74 -19.72 -15.83
CA VAL A 241 26.63 -19.27 -14.43
C VAL A 241 26.53 -20.46 -13.47
N GLY A 242 25.68 -21.44 -13.75
CA GLY A 242 25.47 -22.61 -12.89
C GLY A 242 26.68 -23.54 -12.82
N ARG A 243 27.42 -23.72 -13.92
CA ARG A 243 28.71 -24.44 -13.90
C ARG A 243 29.71 -23.74 -12.99
N LEU A 244 29.84 -22.42 -13.11
CA LEU A 244 30.72 -21.62 -12.26
C LEU A 244 30.29 -21.67 -10.79
N ALA A 245 28.99 -21.52 -10.50
CA ALA A 245 28.45 -21.57 -9.15
C ALA A 245 28.75 -22.92 -8.47
N ARG A 246 28.52 -24.05 -9.16
CA ARG A 246 28.86 -25.39 -8.65
C ARG A 246 30.36 -25.60 -8.41
N GLN A 247 31.22 -24.99 -9.22
CA GLN A 247 32.67 -25.10 -9.09
C GLN A 247 33.24 -24.23 -7.95
N THR A 248 32.56 -23.13 -7.58
CA THR A 248 33.22 -22.08 -6.79
C THR A 248 32.44 -21.53 -5.60
N ARG A 249 31.15 -21.88 -5.43
CA ARG A 249 30.24 -21.33 -4.39
C ARG A 249 30.41 -19.81 -4.17
N PRO A 250 30.07 -18.99 -5.17
CA PRO A 250 30.27 -17.54 -5.10
C PRO A 250 29.47 -16.91 -3.95
N ARG A 251 29.99 -15.81 -3.39
CA ARG A 251 29.30 -14.95 -2.41
C ARG A 251 28.09 -14.23 -3.01
N GLY A 252 27.96 -14.13 -4.32
CA GLY A 252 26.77 -13.52 -4.92
C GLY A 252 26.83 -13.28 -6.40
N VAL A 253 25.72 -12.74 -6.91
CA VAL A 253 25.50 -12.41 -8.32
C VAL A 253 25.16 -10.93 -8.46
N TRP A 254 25.83 -10.27 -9.41
CA TRP A 254 25.50 -8.95 -9.92
C TRP A 254 24.84 -9.09 -11.30
N LEU A 255 23.59 -8.64 -11.43
CA LEU A 255 22.89 -8.56 -12.72
C LEU A 255 22.97 -7.15 -13.30
N LEU A 256 23.61 -7.04 -14.46
CA LEU A 256 23.73 -5.81 -15.28
C LEU A 256 23.02 -6.00 -16.63
N THR A 257 21.88 -6.68 -16.65
CA THR A 257 21.19 -7.05 -17.91
C THR A 257 20.21 -5.98 -18.40
N ALA A 258 19.90 -4.99 -17.56
CA ALA A 258 18.87 -3.96 -17.74
C ALA A 258 19.41 -2.51 -17.55
N ILE A 259 20.68 -2.28 -17.90
CA ILE A 259 21.39 -0.99 -17.71
C ILE A 259 21.52 -0.14 -18.99
N ASP A 260 20.97 -0.61 -20.11
CA ASP A 260 20.88 0.11 -21.39
C ASP A 260 19.41 0.42 -21.73
N GLU A 261 19.14 1.32 -22.70
CA GLU A 261 17.76 1.58 -23.15
C GLU A 261 17.15 0.32 -23.82
N ALA A 262 15.82 0.15 -23.67
CA ALA A 262 15.08 -1.00 -24.18
C ALA A 262 14.10 -0.63 -25.31
N ALA A 263 13.59 -1.65 -26.00
CA ALA A 263 12.51 -1.46 -26.96
C ALA A 263 11.21 -1.00 -26.26
N ALA A 264 10.52 -0.04 -26.86
CA ALA A 264 9.25 0.45 -26.35
C ALA A 264 8.13 -0.62 -26.45
N PRO A 265 7.22 -0.72 -25.48
CA PRO A 265 6.06 -1.61 -25.58
C PRO A 265 5.15 -1.18 -26.74
N GLY A 266 4.76 -2.14 -27.59
CA GLY A 266 4.02 -1.89 -28.83
C GLY A 266 4.84 -1.24 -29.95
N ALA A 267 6.18 -1.28 -29.89
CA ALA A 267 7.06 -0.91 -31.01
C ALA A 267 6.84 -1.80 -32.25
N SER A 268 7.35 -1.38 -33.41
CA SER A 268 7.28 -2.18 -34.64
C SER A 268 8.44 -3.16 -34.82
N ASP A 269 9.55 -2.97 -34.11
CA ASP A 269 10.67 -3.92 -34.11
C ASP A 269 10.41 -5.02 -33.08
N GLU A 270 9.69 -6.05 -33.53
CA GLU A 270 9.37 -7.25 -32.76
C GLU A 270 10.64 -7.93 -32.23
N GLN A 271 11.71 -7.99 -33.03
CA GLN A 271 12.94 -8.65 -32.60
C GLN A 271 13.66 -7.87 -31.50
N ALA A 272 13.64 -6.52 -31.54
CA ALA A 272 14.18 -5.71 -30.45
C ALA A 272 13.36 -5.87 -29.16
N TRP A 273 12.04 -6.01 -29.28
CA TRP A 273 11.17 -6.31 -28.14
C TRP A 273 11.49 -7.68 -27.52
N GLN A 274 11.53 -8.76 -28.33
CA GLN A 274 11.83 -10.09 -27.81
C GLN A 274 13.24 -10.16 -27.18
N ARG A 275 14.27 -9.60 -27.82
CA ARG A 275 15.63 -9.50 -27.23
C ARG A 275 15.65 -8.71 -25.91
N ALA A 276 14.80 -7.69 -25.75
CA ALA A 276 14.69 -6.95 -24.50
C ALA A 276 14.05 -7.80 -23.39
N VAL A 277 12.95 -8.50 -23.70
CA VAL A 277 12.25 -9.41 -22.78
C VAL A 277 13.16 -10.58 -22.36
N GLU A 278 13.81 -11.24 -23.32
CA GLU A 278 14.75 -12.34 -23.07
C GLU A 278 15.84 -11.94 -22.09
N ARG A 279 16.50 -10.78 -22.33
CA ARG A 279 17.62 -10.31 -21.52
C ARG A 279 17.20 -9.81 -20.12
N ARG A 280 15.98 -9.27 -19.96
CA ARG A 280 15.55 -8.56 -18.73
C ARG A 280 14.57 -9.34 -17.83
N ALA A 281 13.87 -10.32 -18.39
CA ALA A 281 12.94 -11.17 -17.64
C ALA A 281 13.45 -12.61 -17.60
N LYS A 282 13.58 -13.23 -18.78
CA LYS A 282 13.84 -14.67 -18.93
C LYS A 282 15.23 -15.06 -18.43
N LEU A 283 16.25 -14.27 -18.76
CA LEU A 283 17.63 -14.48 -18.33
C LEU A 283 17.83 -14.30 -16.81
N PRO A 284 17.42 -13.19 -16.17
CA PRO A 284 17.49 -13.04 -14.71
C PRO A 284 16.86 -14.20 -13.93
N PHE A 285 15.70 -14.71 -14.36
CA PHE A 285 15.08 -15.87 -13.74
C PHE A 285 15.93 -17.14 -13.88
N ARG A 286 16.41 -17.44 -15.08
CA ARG A 286 17.25 -18.62 -15.33
C ARG A 286 18.58 -18.52 -14.58
N VAL A 287 19.17 -17.33 -14.45
CA VAL A 287 20.35 -17.07 -13.62
C VAL A 287 20.06 -17.30 -12.13
N ALA A 288 18.95 -16.79 -11.59
CA ALA A 288 18.55 -17.03 -10.22
C ALA A 288 18.37 -18.54 -9.94
N LYS A 289 17.65 -19.24 -10.83
CA LYS A 289 17.48 -20.70 -10.76
C LYS A 289 18.80 -21.46 -10.84
N ALA A 290 19.76 -21.00 -11.64
CA ALA A 290 21.06 -21.64 -11.81
C ALA A 290 22.00 -21.48 -10.60
N VAL A 291 21.71 -20.57 -9.67
CA VAL A 291 22.48 -20.36 -8.42
C VAL A 291 21.70 -20.74 -7.15
N ASP A 292 20.46 -21.20 -7.28
CA ASP A 292 19.60 -21.61 -6.18
C ASP A 292 20.28 -22.72 -5.33
N GLY A 293 20.42 -22.49 -4.03
CA GLY A 293 21.16 -23.38 -3.12
C GLY A 293 22.68 -23.50 -3.36
N LEU A 294 23.29 -22.66 -4.21
CA LEU A 294 24.71 -22.74 -4.58
C LEU A 294 25.56 -21.51 -4.17
N LEU A 295 24.95 -20.48 -3.61
CA LEU A 295 25.67 -19.32 -3.05
C LEU A 295 26.33 -19.69 -1.71
N GLY A 296 27.42 -19.00 -1.34
CA GLY A 296 28.08 -19.14 -0.04
C GLY A 296 27.37 -18.38 1.08
N ASP A 297 27.95 -18.35 2.28
CA ASP A 297 27.40 -17.56 3.40
C ASP A 297 27.46 -16.05 3.12
N ASN A 298 26.60 -15.27 3.80
CA ASN A 298 26.44 -13.82 3.61
C ASN A 298 26.18 -13.45 2.13
N ALA A 299 25.33 -14.24 1.48
CA ALA A 299 25.12 -14.17 0.05
C ALA A 299 24.34 -12.93 -0.40
N PHE A 300 24.48 -12.57 -1.67
CA PHE A 300 23.69 -11.52 -2.30
C PHE A 300 23.28 -11.82 -3.75
N PHE A 301 22.16 -11.23 -4.17
CA PHE A 301 21.67 -11.22 -5.53
C PHE A 301 21.19 -9.80 -5.86
N ILE A 302 22.03 -9.03 -6.57
CA ILE A 302 21.82 -7.59 -6.75
C ILE A 302 21.69 -7.26 -8.23
N ALA A 303 20.59 -6.62 -8.59
CA ALA A 303 20.31 -6.19 -9.96
C ALA A 303 20.40 -4.67 -10.12
N ALA A 304 21.08 -4.23 -11.18
CA ALA A 304 21.09 -2.86 -11.64
C ALA A 304 20.06 -2.68 -12.78
N VAL A 305 19.23 -1.64 -12.67
CA VAL A 305 18.26 -1.27 -13.71
C VAL A 305 18.41 0.22 -14.07
N LYS A 306 18.04 0.61 -15.29
CA LYS A 306 17.85 2.02 -15.70
C LYS A 306 16.41 2.24 -16.17
N VAL A 307 15.45 2.18 -15.25
CA VAL A 307 14.03 2.50 -15.53
C VAL A 307 13.88 3.99 -15.81
N GLY A 308 14.55 4.83 -15.02
CA GLY A 308 14.48 6.30 -15.12
C GLY A 308 15.12 7.05 -13.94
N GLY A 309 15.81 6.35 -13.02
CA GLY A 309 16.45 6.93 -11.84
C GLY A 309 15.50 7.24 -10.66
N GLN A 310 14.23 6.83 -10.74
CA GLN A 310 13.15 7.04 -9.75
C GLN A 310 12.04 5.95 -9.84
N LEU A 311 12.37 4.72 -10.26
CA LEU A 311 11.53 3.52 -10.38
C LEU A 311 10.23 3.68 -11.19
N GLY A 312 10.16 4.70 -12.05
CA GLY A 312 8.95 5.08 -12.79
C GLY A 312 7.85 5.72 -11.94
N LEU A 313 8.13 6.06 -10.68
CA LEU A 313 7.14 6.58 -9.72
C LEU A 313 7.04 8.12 -9.71
N ARG A 314 8.02 8.85 -10.28
CA ARG A 314 7.96 10.32 -10.37
C ARG A 314 6.87 10.77 -11.36
N PRO A 315 5.91 11.61 -10.94
CA PRO A 315 5.05 12.34 -11.86
C PRO A 315 5.88 13.16 -12.85
N GLY A 316 5.64 13.01 -14.16
CA GLY A 316 6.41 13.68 -15.21
C GLY A 316 7.82 13.12 -15.47
N GLY A 317 8.27 12.12 -14.71
CA GLY A 317 9.56 11.46 -14.95
C GLY A 317 9.54 10.64 -16.24
N ARG A 318 10.61 10.71 -17.04
CA ARG A 318 10.78 9.86 -18.24
C ARG A 318 11.16 8.45 -17.80
N VAL A 319 10.32 7.47 -18.11
CA VAL A 319 10.72 6.05 -18.13
C VAL A 319 11.43 5.78 -19.46
N VAL A 320 12.60 5.15 -19.42
CA VAL A 320 13.38 4.77 -20.63
C VAL A 320 13.41 3.26 -20.86
N ASP A 321 13.20 2.47 -19.81
CA ASP A 321 13.15 1.01 -19.87
C ASP A 321 12.01 0.49 -18.98
N PRO A 322 10.80 0.30 -19.52
CA PRO A 322 9.71 -0.32 -18.77
C PRO A 322 9.90 -1.84 -18.62
N VAL A 323 10.69 -2.48 -19.49
CA VAL A 323 10.90 -3.95 -19.46
C VAL A 323 11.73 -4.37 -18.24
N ALA A 324 12.63 -3.49 -17.76
CA ALA A 324 13.35 -3.66 -16.51
C ALA A 324 12.45 -3.85 -15.27
N GLY A 325 11.16 -3.48 -15.34
CA GLY A 325 10.18 -3.83 -14.30
C GLY A 325 10.08 -5.33 -14.03
N ALA A 326 10.35 -6.17 -15.04
CA ALA A 326 10.43 -7.62 -14.85
C ALA A 326 11.56 -8.04 -13.91
N THR A 327 12.73 -7.40 -14.01
CA THR A 327 13.84 -7.63 -13.08
C THR A 327 13.47 -7.19 -11.67
N CYS A 328 12.80 -6.03 -11.52
CA CYS A 328 12.35 -5.54 -10.21
C CYS A 328 11.37 -6.51 -9.52
N GLY A 329 10.33 -6.95 -10.24
CA GLY A 329 9.35 -7.92 -9.74
C GLY A 329 9.97 -9.25 -9.34
N LEU A 330 10.86 -9.81 -10.19
CA LEU A 330 11.61 -11.03 -9.90
C LEU A 330 12.40 -10.92 -8.59
N VAL A 331 13.25 -9.88 -8.47
CA VAL A 331 14.16 -9.73 -7.32
C VAL A 331 13.40 -9.55 -6.00
N LYS A 332 12.22 -8.92 -6.02
CA LYS A 332 11.35 -8.86 -4.84
C LYS A 332 10.79 -10.21 -4.44
N SER A 333 10.38 -11.06 -5.37
CA SER A 333 9.96 -12.43 -5.03
C SER A 333 11.13 -13.29 -4.54
N LEU A 334 12.32 -13.14 -5.12
CA LEU A 334 13.55 -13.77 -4.59
C LEU A 334 13.83 -13.33 -3.15
N ALA A 335 13.64 -12.05 -2.82
CA ALA A 335 13.75 -11.53 -1.44
C ALA A 335 12.72 -12.12 -0.45
N LYS A 336 11.69 -12.84 -0.93
CA LYS A 336 10.73 -13.59 -0.10
C LYS A 336 11.05 -15.08 -0.02
N GLU A 337 11.69 -15.65 -1.05
CA GLU A 337 12.08 -17.07 -1.08
C GLU A 337 13.44 -17.34 -0.42
N TRP A 338 14.39 -16.40 -0.53
CA TRP A 338 15.74 -16.55 0.00
C TRP A 338 15.95 -15.64 1.23
N SER A 339 15.61 -16.15 2.42
CA SER A 339 15.81 -15.43 3.70
C SER A 339 17.27 -15.04 3.96
N ASP A 340 18.20 -15.87 3.49
CA ASP A 340 19.63 -15.81 3.83
C ASP A 340 20.47 -15.15 2.71
N VAL A 341 19.83 -14.60 1.67
CA VAL A 341 20.46 -13.94 0.52
C VAL A 341 19.96 -12.51 0.41
N LEU A 342 20.86 -11.53 0.50
CA LEU A 342 20.52 -10.13 0.29
C LEU A 342 20.08 -9.88 -1.16
N CYS A 343 18.78 -9.76 -1.37
CA CYS A 343 18.19 -9.47 -2.67
C CYS A 343 17.90 -7.97 -2.79
N LYS A 344 18.46 -7.30 -3.81
CA LYS A 344 18.19 -5.87 -4.08
C LYS A 344 18.11 -5.56 -5.56
N VAL A 345 17.25 -4.61 -5.91
CA VAL A 345 17.22 -3.97 -7.23
C VAL A 345 17.45 -2.47 -7.08
N ILE A 346 18.36 -1.94 -7.89
CA ILE A 346 18.89 -0.58 -7.77
C ILE A 346 18.63 0.14 -9.09
N ASP A 347 17.69 1.10 -9.08
CA ASP A 347 17.41 1.96 -10.24
C ASP A 347 18.39 3.13 -10.28
N LEU A 348 19.12 3.18 -11.40
CA LEU A 348 20.18 4.12 -11.67
C LEU A 348 19.65 5.23 -12.59
N PRO A 349 20.11 6.48 -12.43
CA PRO A 349 19.80 7.56 -13.38
C PRO A 349 20.19 7.18 -14.81
N VAL A 350 19.41 7.65 -15.78
CA VAL A 350 19.61 7.36 -17.21
C VAL A 350 21.02 7.79 -17.65
N ASP A 351 21.39 8.99 -17.23
CA ASP A 351 22.66 9.69 -17.46
C ASP A 351 23.79 9.28 -16.49
N ALA A 352 23.55 8.36 -15.56
CA ALA A 352 24.57 7.91 -14.63
C ALA A 352 25.75 7.24 -15.34
N ASP A 353 26.96 7.71 -15.03
CA ASP A 353 28.21 7.17 -15.55
C ASP A 353 28.60 5.82 -14.91
N PRO A 354 29.48 5.02 -15.55
CA PRO A 354 29.92 3.72 -15.03
C PRO A 354 30.53 3.73 -13.61
N GLU A 355 31.20 4.82 -13.21
CA GLU A 355 31.82 4.94 -11.90
C GLU A 355 30.78 5.17 -10.81
N TYR A 356 29.86 6.11 -11.01
CA TYR A 356 28.72 6.32 -10.12
C TYR A 356 27.88 5.05 -9.97
N CYS A 357 27.63 4.33 -11.07
CA CYS A 357 26.90 3.06 -11.04
C CYS A 357 27.63 2.03 -10.19
N ALA A 358 28.90 1.75 -10.45
CA ALA A 358 29.67 0.77 -9.68
C ALA A 358 29.76 1.15 -8.18
N ALA A 359 30.06 2.40 -7.86
CA ALA A 359 30.12 2.87 -6.48
C ALA A 359 28.76 2.70 -5.75
N THR A 360 27.66 3.03 -6.42
CA THR A 360 26.30 2.85 -5.88
C THR A 360 25.99 1.39 -5.60
N LEU A 361 26.27 0.48 -6.55
CA LEU A 361 26.00 -0.95 -6.39
C LEU A 361 26.74 -1.55 -5.19
N LEU A 362 28.01 -1.16 -4.98
CA LEU A 362 28.79 -1.64 -3.83
C LEU A 362 28.30 -1.05 -2.50
N GLU A 363 28.01 0.25 -2.44
CA GLU A 363 27.48 0.90 -1.22
C GLU A 363 26.14 0.29 -0.79
N GLU A 364 25.25 -0.01 -1.73
CA GLU A 364 23.95 -0.65 -1.45
C GLU A 364 24.06 -2.13 -1.10
N ALA A 365 25.09 -2.83 -1.55
CA ALA A 365 25.34 -4.22 -1.15
C ALA A 365 25.80 -4.31 0.31
N GLU A 366 26.65 -3.37 0.75
CA GLU A 366 27.23 -3.36 2.11
C GLU A 366 26.26 -2.83 3.19
N ARG A 367 25.16 -2.14 2.81
CA ARG A 367 24.34 -1.32 3.72
C ARG A 367 22.84 -1.39 3.49
N ASP A 368 22.06 -1.15 4.55
CA ASP A 368 20.59 -1.07 4.59
C ASP A 368 19.89 -2.36 4.08
N GLY A 369 19.88 -3.40 4.91
CA GLY A 369 19.11 -4.63 4.63
C GLY A 369 17.59 -4.44 4.63
N GLY A 370 17.08 -3.33 5.15
CA GLY A 370 15.64 -3.05 5.29
C GLY A 370 14.95 -2.55 4.01
N VAL A 371 15.59 -2.63 2.85
CA VAL A 371 15.01 -2.17 1.57
C VAL A 371 15.51 -3.00 0.39
N VAL A 372 14.55 -3.49 -0.42
CA VAL A 372 14.82 -4.29 -1.64
C VAL A 372 14.91 -3.41 -2.88
N GLU A 373 13.98 -2.47 -3.05
CA GLU A 373 13.96 -1.52 -4.17
C GLU A 373 14.60 -0.20 -3.75
N VAL A 374 15.75 0.13 -4.34
CA VAL A 374 16.47 1.38 -4.08
C VAL A 374 16.56 2.20 -5.36
N THR A 375 16.46 3.52 -5.23
CA THR A 375 16.79 4.45 -6.31
C THR A 375 17.61 5.62 -5.77
N ARG A 376 18.55 6.13 -6.57
CA ARG A 376 19.54 7.12 -6.11
C ARG A 376 19.83 8.20 -7.14
N LEU A 377 19.79 9.46 -6.72
CA LEU A 377 20.14 10.62 -7.54
C LEU A 377 21.19 11.45 -6.80
N GLY A 378 22.46 11.33 -7.22
CA GLY A 378 23.59 11.93 -6.54
C GLY A 378 23.81 11.32 -5.14
N ILE A 379 23.71 12.15 -4.11
CA ILE A 379 23.80 11.68 -2.69
C ILE A 379 22.45 11.28 -2.09
N ARG A 380 21.34 11.49 -2.81
CA ARG A 380 19.98 11.26 -2.31
C ARG A 380 19.52 9.86 -2.67
N ARG A 381 18.80 9.24 -1.75
CA ARG A 381 18.43 7.82 -1.79
C ARG A 381 16.98 7.66 -1.36
N TRP A 382 16.25 6.78 -2.03
CA TRP A 382 14.86 6.48 -1.72
C TRP A 382 14.60 4.98 -1.82
N GLY A 383 13.64 4.50 -1.03
CA GLY A 383 12.94 3.24 -1.29
C GLY A 383 11.49 3.49 -1.68
N VAL A 384 10.71 2.42 -1.86
CA VAL A 384 9.28 2.50 -2.20
C VAL A 384 8.43 2.25 -0.96
N GLY A 385 7.65 3.26 -0.57
CA GLY A 385 6.58 3.15 0.41
C GLY A 385 5.21 3.22 -0.26
N LEU A 386 4.17 3.44 0.53
CA LEU A 386 2.79 3.61 0.08
C LEU A 386 2.20 4.89 0.70
N THR A 387 1.29 5.55 -0.02
CA THR A 387 0.38 6.56 0.54
C THR A 387 -1.06 6.15 0.26
N GLN A 388 -1.97 6.46 1.18
CA GLN A 388 -3.41 6.42 0.90
C GLN A 388 -3.70 7.41 -0.24
N LEU A 389 -4.37 6.94 -1.30
CA LEU A 389 -5.12 7.83 -2.19
C LEU A 389 -6.44 8.16 -1.50
N GLN A 390 -6.83 9.43 -1.59
CA GLN A 390 -8.11 9.87 -1.07
C GLN A 390 -9.26 9.06 -1.72
N PRO A 391 -10.37 8.81 -1.00
CA PRO A 391 -11.46 8.00 -1.53
C PRO A 391 -11.90 8.58 -2.86
N LEU A 392 -11.75 7.79 -3.92
CA LEU A 392 -12.11 8.15 -5.29
C LEU A 392 -13.60 8.51 -5.31
N PRO A 393 -13.99 9.82 -5.37
CA PRO A 393 -15.34 10.22 -5.02
C PRO A 393 -16.33 9.67 -6.05
N PRO A 394 -17.29 8.79 -5.68
CA PRO A 394 -18.23 8.25 -6.65
C PRO A 394 -19.20 9.31 -7.17
N GLU A 395 -19.52 10.29 -6.33
CA GLU A 395 -20.68 11.17 -6.48
C GLU A 395 -20.33 12.54 -7.07
N GLN A 396 -19.05 12.95 -7.02
CA GLN A 396 -18.56 14.18 -7.68
C GLN A 396 -18.01 13.94 -9.09
N ALA A 397 -18.14 12.72 -9.62
CA ALA A 397 -17.84 12.40 -11.02
C ALA A 397 -18.92 12.97 -11.97
N GLN A 398 -18.99 14.30 -12.03
CA GLN A 398 -19.78 15.00 -13.05
C GLN A 398 -19.31 14.57 -14.44
N ALA A 399 -20.26 14.22 -15.32
CA ALA A 399 -19.95 13.78 -16.68
C ALA A 399 -19.11 14.83 -17.42
N GLY A 400 -17.85 14.49 -17.72
CA GLY A 400 -16.91 15.35 -18.46
C GLY A 400 -15.67 15.83 -17.69
N SER A 401 -15.52 15.60 -16.38
CA SER A 401 -14.28 15.93 -15.64
C SER A 401 -13.30 14.75 -15.48
N GLY A 402 -13.75 13.53 -15.73
CA GLY A 402 -13.00 12.28 -15.62
C GLY A 402 -12.69 11.60 -16.95
N GLY A 403 -11.96 10.49 -16.91
CA GLY A 403 -11.64 9.66 -18.09
C GLY A 403 -12.82 8.89 -18.69
N LEU A 404 -14.05 9.17 -18.25
CA LEU A 404 -15.31 8.62 -18.74
C LEU A 404 -16.10 9.71 -19.49
N ASP A 405 -15.50 10.30 -20.52
CA ASP A 405 -16.06 11.42 -21.29
C ASP A 405 -17.04 11.00 -22.40
N ARG A 406 -17.09 9.69 -22.73
CA ARG A 406 -17.89 9.15 -23.84
C ARG A 406 -19.12 8.37 -23.39
N PRO A 407 -20.34 8.76 -23.80
CA PRO A 407 -21.51 7.91 -23.67
C PRO A 407 -21.43 6.70 -24.62
N ASP A 408 -22.03 5.59 -24.21
CA ASP A 408 -22.11 4.31 -24.94
C ASP A 408 -20.71 3.75 -25.35
N PRO A 409 -19.80 3.52 -24.38
CA PRO A 409 -18.40 3.22 -24.67
C PRO A 409 -18.19 1.86 -25.33
N VAL A 410 -17.18 1.74 -26.20
CA VAL A 410 -16.71 0.47 -26.76
C VAL A 410 -15.55 -0.04 -25.90
N VAL A 411 -15.74 -1.18 -25.24
CA VAL A 411 -14.82 -1.74 -24.24
C VAL A 411 -14.37 -3.15 -24.65
N LEU A 412 -13.05 -3.39 -24.65
CA LEU A 412 -12.45 -4.72 -24.83
C LEU A 412 -11.86 -5.21 -23.51
N ILE A 413 -12.26 -6.41 -23.06
CA ILE A 413 -11.83 -7.02 -21.80
C ILE A 413 -11.17 -8.36 -22.11
N THR A 414 -9.84 -8.45 -22.02
CA THR A 414 -9.12 -9.71 -22.26
C THR A 414 -9.11 -10.57 -21.01
N GLY A 415 -9.25 -11.90 -21.14
CA GLY A 415 -9.55 -12.78 -20.02
C GLY A 415 -10.98 -12.59 -19.51
N GLY A 416 -11.87 -12.06 -20.36
CA GLY A 416 -13.17 -11.49 -19.96
C GLY A 416 -14.21 -12.50 -19.48
N ALA A 417 -13.99 -13.80 -19.67
CA ALA A 417 -14.94 -14.86 -19.28
C ALA A 417 -15.02 -15.11 -17.76
N GLY A 418 -14.01 -14.70 -16.98
CA GLY A 418 -13.95 -14.98 -15.54
C GLY A 418 -14.93 -14.13 -14.71
N ASP A 419 -15.26 -14.60 -13.50
CA ASP A 419 -16.28 -13.95 -12.65
C ASP A 419 -15.89 -12.53 -12.22
N ILE A 420 -14.61 -12.29 -11.91
CA ILE A 420 -14.10 -10.95 -11.56
C ILE A 420 -14.27 -9.98 -12.74
N THR A 421 -13.86 -10.38 -13.94
CA THR A 421 -13.99 -9.56 -15.15
C THR A 421 -15.44 -9.38 -15.57
N GLY A 422 -16.29 -10.39 -15.37
CA GLY A 422 -17.74 -10.31 -15.56
C GLY A 422 -18.40 -9.29 -14.65
N ARG A 423 -18.05 -9.29 -13.35
CA ARG A 423 -18.56 -8.31 -12.39
C ARG A 423 -18.09 -6.89 -12.72
N ILE A 424 -16.82 -6.71 -13.10
CA ILE A 424 -16.29 -5.41 -13.55
C ILE A 424 -17.01 -4.92 -14.81
N ALA A 425 -17.20 -5.79 -15.80
CA ALA A 425 -17.96 -5.46 -17.00
C ALA A 425 -19.40 -5.04 -16.66
N ARG A 426 -20.03 -5.73 -15.70
CA ARG A 426 -21.38 -5.42 -15.23
C ARG A 426 -21.48 -4.06 -14.53
N ASP A 427 -20.58 -3.74 -13.61
CA ASP A 427 -20.54 -2.41 -12.95
C ASP A 427 -20.39 -1.29 -13.99
N LEU A 428 -19.53 -1.48 -15.00
CA LEU A 428 -19.39 -0.54 -16.11
C LEU A 428 -20.69 -0.45 -16.94
N ALA A 429 -21.29 -1.59 -17.33
CA ALA A 429 -22.49 -1.63 -18.16
C ALA A 429 -23.73 -1.05 -17.46
N GLU A 430 -23.90 -1.28 -16.16
CA GLU A 430 -24.98 -0.71 -15.36
C GLU A 430 -24.92 0.82 -15.36
N ASN A 431 -23.71 1.39 -15.23
CA ASN A 431 -23.48 2.83 -15.10
C ASN A 431 -23.28 3.59 -16.44
N LEU A 432 -22.74 2.95 -17.48
CA LEU A 432 -22.28 3.61 -18.72
C LEU A 432 -23.01 3.16 -19.99
N LYS A 433 -23.76 2.04 -19.93
CA LYS A 433 -24.16 1.25 -21.11
C LYS A 433 -22.91 0.93 -21.97
N GLY A 434 -23.01 0.83 -23.29
CA GLY A 434 -21.87 0.53 -24.16
C GLY A 434 -21.91 -0.83 -24.86
N SER A 435 -20.83 -1.08 -25.61
CA SER A 435 -20.54 -2.33 -26.31
C SER A 435 -19.33 -3.01 -25.70
N TYR A 436 -19.54 -4.20 -25.12
CA TYR A 436 -18.55 -4.96 -24.36
C TYR A 436 -18.12 -6.21 -25.13
N TYR A 437 -16.81 -6.30 -25.36
CA TYR A 437 -16.14 -7.43 -25.98
C TYR A 437 -15.38 -8.22 -24.93
N LEU A 438 -15.92 -9.38 -24.54
CA LEU A 438 -15.26 -10.30 -23.62
C LEU A 438 -14.32 -11.19 -24.44
N ALA A 439 -13.02 -10.92 -24.41
CA ALA A 439 -12.02 -11.68 -25.15
C ALA A 439 -11.46 -12.83 -24.30
N ASP A 440 -11.53 -14.06 -24.80
CA ASP A 440 -11.04 -15.26 -24.12
C ASP A 440 -10.55 -16.33 -25.12
N LEU A 441 -9.90 -17.40 -24.66
CA LEU A 441 -9.40 -18.47 -25.53
C LEU A 441 -10.52 -19.31 -26.15
N MET A 442 -11.69 -19.33 -25.50
CA MET A 442 -12.87 -20.06 -25.96
C MET A 442 -13.78 -19.16 -26.83
N PRO A 443 -14.48 -19.72 -27.84
CA PRO A 443 -15.51 -18.99 -28.57
C PRO A 443 -16.73 -18.67 -27.69
N GLU A 444 -17.63 -17.79 -28.17
CA GLU A 444 -18.88 -17.48 -27.46
C GLU A 444 -19.70 -18.77 -27.24
N PRO A 445 -20.10 -19.09 -25.99
CA PRO A 445 -20.86 -20.30 -25.69
C PRO A 445 -22.27 -20.23 -26.29
N ALA A 446 -22.74 -21.35 -26.84
CA ALA A 446 -24.10 -21.46 -27.35
C ALA A 446 -25.13 -21.33 -26.21
N ALA A 447 -26.20 -20.59 -26.44
CA ALA A 447 -27.25 -20.38 -25.43
C ALA A 447 -27.99 -21.68 -25.05
N ASP A 448 -27.92 -22.70 -25.90
CA ASP A 448 -28.54 -24.00 -25.73
C ASP A 448 -27.55 -25.15 -25.44
N ASP A 449 -26.28 -24.84 -25.15
CA ASP A 449 -25.19 -25.79 -24.88
C ASP A 449 -25.62 -26.89 -23.87
N PRO A 450 -25.59 -28.18 -24.25
CA PRO A 450 -26.10 -29.26 -23.42
C PRO A 450 -25.22 -29.54 -22.20
N ASP A 451 -23.91 -29.24 -22.27
CA ASP A 451 -23.01 -29.47 -21.13
C ASP A 451 -23.21 -28.38 -20.06
N ILE A 452 -23.48 -27.14 -20.48
CA ILE A 452 -23.80 -26.03 -19.56
C ILE A 452 -25.14 -26.28 -18.85
N LYS A 453 -26.15 -26.81 -19.56
CA LYS A 453 -27.43 -27.22 -18.95
C LYS A 453 -27.22 -28.36 -17.96
N LEU A 454 -26.51 -29.41 -18.34
CA LEU A 454 -26.25 -30.54 -17.46
C LEU A 454 -25.40 -30.16 -16.24
N LEU A 455 -24.45 -29.21 -16.37
CA LEU A 455 -23.73 -28.65 -15.22
C LEU A 455 -24.66 -27.98 -14.20
N ALA A 456 -25.69 -27.28 -14.67
CA ALA A 456 -26.65 -26.59 -13.81
C ALA A 456 -27.69 -27.54 -13.18
N GLU A 457 -27.97 -28.68 -13.81
CA GLU A 457 -28.92 -29.70 -13.34
C GLU A 457 -28.25 -30.74 -12.42
N ASP A 458 -27.14 -31.34 -12.85
CA ASP A 458 -26.36 -32.34 -12.12
C ASP A 458 -24.88 -32.38 -12.57
N ARG A 459 -24.01 -31.72 -11.79
CA ARG A 459 -22.54 -31.74 -11.95
C ARG A 459 -21.97 -33.17 -12.05
N THR A 460 -22.52 -34.12 -11.29
CA THR A 460 -22.04 -35.51 -11.23
C THR A 460 -22.40 -36.27 -12.52
N ALA A 461 -23.60 -36.03 -13.07
CA ALA A 461 -23.98 -36.56 -14.37
C ALA A 461 -23.10 -35.98 -15.49
N LEU A 462 -22.73 -34.69 -15.42
CA LEU A 462 -21.76 -34.11 -16.34
C LEU A 462 -20.37 -34.76 -16.21
N GLN A 463 -19.84 -34.94 -15.01
CA GLN A 463 -18.56 -35.64 -14.78
C GLN A 463 -18.56 -37.05 -15.39
N ARG A 464 -19.63 -37.83 -15.18
CA ARG A 464 -19.79 -39.16 -15.82
C ARG A 464 -19.87 -39.08 -17.35
N THR A 465 -20.52 -38.05 -17.88
CA THR A 465 -20.63 -37.80 -19.33
C THR A 465 -19.28 -37.45 -19.94
N ILE A 466 -18.50 -36.59 -19.29
CA ILE A 466 -17.12 -36.24 -19.67
C ILE A 466 -16.23 -37.47 -19.63
N LEU A 467 -16.24 -38.25 -18.54
CA LEU A 467 -15.51 -39.51 -18.42
C LEU A 467 -15.84 -40.48 -19.57
N THR A 468 -17.12 -40.62 -19.91
CA THR A 468 -17.57 -41.50 -21.00
C THR A 468 -17.03 -41.03 -22.35
N ARG A 469 -17.02 -39.71 -22.62
CA ARG A 469 -16.44 -39.12 -23.85
C ARG A 469 -14.92 -39.30 -23.90
N LEU A 470 -14.22 -39.10 -22.79
CA LEU A 470 -12.77 -39.28 -22.68
C LEU A 470 -12.38 -40.75 -22.85
N ARG A 471 -13.11 -41.70 -22.23
CA ARG A 471 -12.89 -43.15 -22.40
C ARG A 471 -13.14 -43.63 -23.84
N ALA A 472 -13.97 -42.93 -24.61
CA ALA A 472 -14.18 -43.20 -26.03
C ALA A 472 -13.09 -42.62 -26.95
N SER A 473 -12.18 -41.78 -26.44
CA SER A 473 -11.19 -41.04 -27.24
C SER A 473 -9.73 -41.18 -26.77
N ASN A 474 -9.49 -41.65 -25.54
CA ASN A 474 -8.15 -41.85 -24.97
C ASN A 474 -8.01 -43.26 -24.38
N GLU A 475 -6.81 -43.84 -24.52
CA GLU A 475 -6.50 -45.22 -24.08
C GLU A 475 -6.30 -45.33 -22.55
N LYS A 476 -5.88 -44.24 -21.88
CA LYS A 476 -5.92 -44.06 -20.42
C LYS A 476 -6.54 -42.70 -20.11
N VAL A 477 -7.50 -42.65 -19.19
CA VAL A 477 -8.17 -41.41 -18.75
C VAL A 477 -7.89 -41.21 -17.28
N THR A 478 -7.29 -40.08 -16.91
CA THR A 478 -7.04 -39.72 -15.51
C THR A 478 -8.10 -38.75 -14.98
N PRO A 479 -8.41 -38.74 -13.67
CA PRO A 479 -9.34 -37.78 -13.09
C PRO A 479 -8.94 -36.31 -13.33
N VAL A 480 -7.65 -35.98 -13.43
CA VAL A 480 -7.16 -34.65 -13.85
C VAL A 480 -7.64 -34.26 -15.26
N MET A 481 -7.79 -35.20 -16.20
CA MET A 481 -8.35 -34.92 -17.54
C MET A 481 -9.87 -34.63 -17.48
N VAL A 482 -10.60 -35.36 -16.63
CA VAL A 482 -12.04 -35.13 -16.41
C VAL A 482 -12.26 -33.76 -15.77
N GLU A 483 -11.47 -33.44 -14.75
CA GLU A 483 -11.50 -32.15 -14.06
C GLU A 483 -11.12 -31.00 -15.00
N HIS A 484 -10.15 -31.18 -15.90
CA HIS A 484 -9.81 -30.19 -16.92
C HIS A 484 -11.01 -29.85 -17.84
N GLU A 485 -11.66 -30.86 -18.40
CA GLU A 485 -12.85 -30.68 -19.24
C GLU A 485 -14.03 -30.06 -18.45
N LEU A 486 -14.21 -30.45 -17.18
CA LEU A 486 -15.24 -29.86 -16.31
C LEU A 486 -15.00 -28.36 -16.10
N ASN A 487 -13.76 -27.96 -15.79
CA ASN A 487 -13.37 -26.55 -15.66
C ASN A 487 -13.59 -25.77 -16.98
N LEU A 488 -13.46 -26.40 -18.15
CA LEU A 488 -13.78 -25.78 -19.44
C LEU A 488 -15.30 -25.56 -19.63
N VAL A 489 -16.14 -26.50 -19.17
CA VAL A 489 -17.62 -26.32 -19.17
C VAL A 489 -18.01 -25.21 -18.20
N GLU A 490 -17.45 -25.18 -16.98
CA GLU A 490 -17.70 -24.14 -15.99
C GLU A 490 -17.32 -22.74 -16.49
N ARG A 491 -16.16 -22.61 -17.15
CA ARG A 491 -15.72 -21.35 -17.76
C ARG A 491 -16.67 -20.89 -18.87
N ARG A 492 -17.18 -21.81 -19.71
CA ARG A 492 -18.22 -21.52 -20.71
C ARG A 492 -19.54 -21.08 -20.05
N ALA A 493 -19.95 -21.74 -18.96
CA ALA A 493 -21.15 -21.39 -18.21
C ALA A 493 -21.04 -20.01 -17.55
N ALA A 494 -19.89 -19.68 -16.95
CA ALA A 494 -19.61 -18.35 -16.40
C ALA A 494 -19.65 -17.26 -17.48
N ALA A 495 -19.03 -17.51 -18.63
CA ALA A 495 -19.08 -16.59 -19.76
C ALA A 495 -20.52 -16.34 -20.25
N LEU A 496 -21.34 -17.39 -20.39
CA LEU A 496 -22.74 -17.25 -20.80
C LEU A 496 -23.56 -16.42 -19.80
N ARG A 497 -23.41 -16.67 -18.49
CA ARG A 497 -24.05 -15.87 -17.42
C ARG A 497 -23.62 -14.41 -17.48
N ASN A 498 -22.33 -14.14 -17.68
CA ASN A 498 -21.79 -12.79 -17.79
C ASN A 498 -22.36 -12.05 -19.01
N LEU A 499 -22.42 -12.71 -20.18
CA LEU A 499 -23.03 -12.14 -21.38
C LEU A 499 -24.53 -11.85 -21.21
N GLN A 500 -25.28 -12.75 -20.54
CA GLN A 500 -26.70 -12.56 -20.22
C GLN A 500 -26.90 -11.35 -19.30
N ALA A 501 -26.17 -11.29 -18.17
CA ALA A 501 -26.27 -10.18 -17.23
C ALA A 501 -25.96 -8.81 -17.88
N LEU A 502 -24.95 -8.73 -18.75
CA LEU A 502 -24.64 -7.50 -19.49
C LEU A 502 -25.78 -7.08 -20.43
N ARG A 503 -26.40 -8.05 -21.13
CA ARG A 503 -27.53 -7.83 -22.04
C ARG A 503 -28.79 -7.41 -21.27
N GLU A 504 -29.05 -7.98 -20.09
CA GLU A 504 -30.14 -7.59 -19.18
C GLU A 504 -29.98 -6.16 -18.65
N CYS A 505 -28.76 -5.72 -18.38
CA CYS A 505 -28.45 -4.32 -18.02
C CYS A 505 -28.61 -3.33 -19.21
N GLY A 506 -28.95 -3.83 -20.41
CA GLY A 506 -29.17 -3.03 -21.62
C GLY A 506 -27.89 -2.69 -22.40
N ALA A 507 -26.78 -3.37 -22.14
CA ALA A 507 -25.54 -3.21 -22.91
C ALA A 507 -25.46 -4.20 -24.08
N GLN A 508 -24.74 -3.84 -25.14
CA GLN A 508 -24.38 -4.81 -26.18
C GLN A 508 -23.20 -5.64 -25.66
N ALA A 509 -23.31 -6.96 -25.64
CA ALA A 509 -22.23 -7.83 -25.18
C ALA A 509 -22.04 -9.01 -26.13
N SER A 510 -20.78 -9.31 -26.47
CA SER A 510 -20.36 -10.46 -27.26
C SER A 510 -19.01 -10.98 -26.78
N GLN A 511 -18.78 -12.28 -26.87
CA GLN A 511 -17.49 -12.88 -26.61
C GLN A 511 -16.72 -13.07 -27.92
N VAL A 512 -15.42 -12.80 -27.89
CA VAL A 512 -14.52 -12.96 -29.04
C VAL A 512 -13.41 -13.94 -28.69
N GLN A 513 -13.17 -14.88 -29.59
CA GLN A 513 -12.07 -15.82 -29.43
C GLN A 513 -10.75 -15.10 -29.75
N LEU A 514 -9.87 -15.02 -28.75
CA LEU A 514 -8.59 -14.33 -28.82
C LEU A 514 -7.57 -14.95 -27.87
N ASP A 515 -6.52 -15.55 -28.42
CA ASP A 515 -5.25 -15.64 -27.73
C ASP A 515 -4.54 -14.28 -27.83
N VAL A 516 -4.31 -13.62 -26.69
CA VAL A 516 -3.64 -12.32 -26.65
C VAL A 516 -2.16 -12.41 -27.05
N THR A 517 -1.56 -13.61 -27.00
CA THR A 517 -0.17 -13.85 -27.39
C THR A 517 0.04 -14.01 -28.90
N ASP A 518 -1.04 -14.16 -29.69
CA ASP A 518 -1.01 -14.12 -31.15
C ASP A 518 -1.24 -12.68 -31.65
N PRO A 519 -0.21 -11.98 -32.17
CA PRO A 519 -0.36 -10.60 -32.61
C PRO A 519 -1.29 -10.44 -33.82
N ALA A 520 -1.42 -11.46 -34.67
CA ALA A 520 -2.30 -11.44 -35.84
C ALA A 520 -3.76 -11.60 -35.42
N ALA A 521 -4.05 -12.46 -34.42
CA ALA A 521 -5.38 -12.55 -33.83
C ALA A 521 -5.78 -11.24 -33.13
N VAL A 522 -4.86 -10.60 -32.40
CA VAL A 522 -5.10 -9.29 -31.76
C VAL A 522 -5.40 -8.20 -32.79
N GLU A 523 -4.58 -8.09 -33.84
CA GLU A 523 -4.79 -7.11 -34.92
C GLU A 523 -6.13 -7.33 -35.65
N ARG A 524 -6.49 -8.60 -35.92
CA ARG A 524 -7.80 -8.96 -36.50
C ARG A 524 -8.96 -8.53 -35.60
N VAL A 525 -8.97 -8.91 -34.32
CA VAL A 525 -10.08 -8.60 -33.40
C VAL A 525 -10.24 -7.09 -33.20
N ILE A 526 -9.14 -6.34 -33.04
CA ILE A 526 -9.22 -4.87 -32.94
C ILE A 526 -9.70 -4.25 -34.25
N GLY A 527 -9.25 -4.77 -35.40
CA GLY A 527 -9.74 -4.36 -36.72
C GLY A 527 -11.25 -4.60 -36.90
N GLU A 528 -11.77 -5.74 -36.44
CA GLU A 528 -13.21 -6.07 -36.47
C GLU A 528 -14.04 -5.12 -35.60
N ILE A 529 -13.59 -4.86 -34.36
CA ILE A 529 -14.26 -3.93 -33.42
C ILE A 529 -14.30 -2.51 -33.99
N VAL A 530 -13.15 -2.00 -34.44
CA VAL A 530 -13.03 -0.65 -35.02
C VAL A 530 -13.81 -0.54 -36.34
N SER A 531 -13.88 -1.59 -37.16
CA SER A 531 -14.69 -1.60 -38.38
C SER A 531 -16.20 -1.58 -38.09
N ARG A 532 -16.65 -2.20 -36.99
CA ARG A 532 -18.07 -2.20 -36.59
C ARG A 532 -18.52 -0.87 -35.97
N HIS A 533 -17.69 -0.27 -35.11
CA HIS A 533 -18.08 0.88 -34.28
C HIS A 533 -17.43 2.21 -34.68
N GLY A 534 -16.42 2.19 -35.56
CA GLY A 534 -15.56 3.34 -35.86
C GLY A 534 -14.58 3.73 -34.73
N ARG A 535 -14.66 3.08 -33.56
CA ARG A 535 -13.87 3.39 -32.36
C ARG A 535 -13.63 2.16 -31.47
N LEU A 536 -12.66 2.27 -30.58
CA LEU A 536 -12.46 1.42 -29.40
C LEU A 536 -11.96 2.34 -28.29
N ASP A 537 -12.75 2.49 -27.22
CA ASP A 537 -12.55 3.55 -26.22
C ASP A 537 -11.70 3.07 -25.03
N TYR A 538 -11.91 1.84 -24.56
CA TYR A 538 -11.22 1.30 -23.39
C TYR A 538 -10.75 -0.15 -23.59
N ILE A 539 -9.57 -0.45 -23.05
CA ILE A 539 -9.07 -1.82 -22.90
C ILE A 539 -8.85 -2.12 -21.42
N LEU A 540 -9.43 -3.22 -20.93
CA LEU A 540 -9.12 -3.81 -19.64
C LEU A 540 -8.32 -5.10 -19.87
N HIS A 541 -7.00 -5.02 -19.68
CA HIS A 541 -6.11 -6.15 -19.92
C HIS A 541 -6.00 -7.04 -18.67
N ALA A 542 -6.97 -7.95 -18.52
CA ALA A 542 -7.05 -8.92 -17.43
C ALA A 542 -6.63 -10.35 -17.81
N ALA A 543 -6.11 -10.57 -19.01
CA ALA A 543 -5.53 -11.85 -19.38
C ALA A 543 -4.30 -12.14 -18.49
N GLY A 544 -4.19 -13.38 -18.03
CA GLY A 544 -3.14 -13.79 -17.12
C GLY A 544 -3.32 -15.22 -16.66
N LEU A 545 -2.21 -15.79 -16.21
CA LEU A 545 -2.15 -17.08 -15.55
C LEU A 545 -1.39 -16.89 -14.22
N GLU A 546 -1.63 -17.79 -13.29
CA GLU A 546 -0.92 -17.88 -12.01
C GLU A 546 -0.57 -19.36 -11.82
N ARG A 547 0.69 -19.63 -11.49
CA ARG A 547 1.23 -20.97 -11.23
C ARG A 547 2.33 -20.87 -10.16
N SER A 548 1.92 -20.62 -8.92
CA SER A 548 2.83 -20.55 -7.76
C SER A 548 3.66 -21.83 -7.61
N GLN A 549 4.99 -21.67 -7.58
CA GLN A 549 5.93 -22.77 -7.38
C GLN A 549 7.29 -22.18 -6.96
N SER A 550 7.95 -22.76 -5.95
CA SER A 550 9.28 -22.29 -5.52
C SER A 550 10.32 -22.35 -6.64
N LEU A 551 11.28 -21.43 -6.64
CA LEU A 551 12.29 -21.23 -7.68
C LEU A 551 12.98 -22.54 -8.12
N GLY A 552 13.42 -23.35 -7.15
CA GLY A 552 14.07 -24.64 -7.41
C GLY A 552 13.19 -25.62 -8.20
N ARG A 553 11.88 -25.64 -7.95
CA ARG A 553 10.91 -26.48 -8.68
C ARG A 553 10.36 -25.82 -9.96
N LYS A 554 10.29 -24.49 -10.03
CA LYS A 554 9.70 -23.76 -11.16
C LYS A 554 10.44 -24.00 -12.47
N ARG A 555 9.76 -24.57 -13.47
CA ARG A 555 10.35 -24.86 -14.79
C ARG A 555 10.42 -23.59 -15.65
N PRO A 556 11.46 -23.41 -16.51
CA PRO A 556 11.58 -22.23 -17.39
C PRO A 556 10.36 -22.01 -18.29
N GLU A 557 9.76 -23.08 -18.81
CA GLU A 557 8.57 -23.01 -19.67
C GLU A 557 7.33 -22.54 -18.88
N THR A 558 7.31 -22.79 -17.56
CA THR A 558 6.23 -22.30 -16.69
C THR A 558 6.39 -20.81 -16.40
N PHE A 559 7.63 -20.34 -16.17
CA PHE A 559 7.92 -18.91 -16.06
C PHE A 559 7.54 -18.18 -17.35
N ASP A 560 8.03 -18.67 -18.50
CA ASP A 560 7.80 -18.06 -19.80
C ASP A 560 6.29 -17.99 -20.11
N LEU A 561 5.51 -19.06 -19.87
CA LEU A 561 4.06 -19.06 -20.05
C LEU A 561 3.31 -18.04 -19.17
N VAL A 562 3.60 -18.00 -17.86
CA VAL A 562 2.94 -17.07 -16.93
C VAL A 562 3.27 -15.61 -17.26
N PHE A 563 4.51 -15.36 -17.68
CA PHE A 563 5.00 -14.06 -18.06
C PHE A 563 4.44 -13.58 -19.41
N ASP A 564 4.55 -14.40 -20.46
CA ASP A 564 4.27 -13.98 -21.84
C ASP A 564 2.78 -13.69 -22.08
N VAL A 565 1.84 -14.39 -21.43
CA VAL A 565 0.39 -14.10 -21.52
C VAL A 565 0.05 -12.66 -21.13
N LYS A 566 0.76 -12.11 -20.15
CA LYS A 566 0.64 -10.70 -19.75
C LYS A 566 1.47 -9.79 -20.67
N VAL A 567 2.75 -10.09 -20.84
CA VAL A 567 3.72 -9.13 -21.38
C VAL A 567 3.69 -9.06 -22.91
N GLN A 568 3.55 -10.20 -23.59
CA GLN A 568 3.36 -10.23 -25.05
C GLN A 568 1.93 -9.80 -25.41
N GLY A 569 0.94 -10.17 -24.59
CA GLY A 569 -0.43 -9.68 -24.71
C GLY A 569 -0.53 -8.16 -24.70
N LEU A 570 0.09 -7.50 -23.71
CA LEU A 570 0.19 -6.04 -23.66
C LEU A 570 0.93 -5.45 -24.87
N HIS A 571 2.02 -6.09 -25.33
CA HIS A 571 2.75 -5.62 -26.52
C HIS A 571 1.86 -5.64 -27.77
N ALA A 572 1.19 -6.76 -28.05
CA ALA A 572 0.30 -6.93 -29.19
C ALA A 572 -0.86 -5.93 -29.17
N LEU A 573 -1.51 -5.76 -28.01
CA LEU A 573 -2.59 -4.78 -27.81
C LEU A 573 -2.10 -3.34 -28.08
N LEU A 574 -0.92 -2.97 -27.58
CA LEU A 574 -0.35 -1.63 -27.81
C LEU A 574 0.08 -1.43 -29.27
N ARG A 575 0.53 -2.46 -29.97
CA ARG A 575 0.88 -2.42 -31.39
C ARG A 575 -0.37 -2.19 -32.25
N ALA A 576 -1.39 -3.02 -32.07
CA ALA A 576 -2.66 -2.95 -32.80
C ALA A 576 -3.46 -1.66 -32.53
N THR A 577 -3.35 -1.08 -31.32
CA THR A 577 -4.00 0.20 -30.98
C THR A 577 -3.18 1.46 -31.30
N ARG A 578 -2.02 1.38 -31.98
CA ARG A 578 -1.15 2.55 -32.18
C ARG A 578 -1.87 3.73 -32.86
N ASN A 579 -2.78 3.43 -33.80
CA ASN A 579 -3.53 4.42 -34.57
C ASN A 579 -5.01 4.51 -34.13
N VAL A 580 -5.34 4.00 -32.94
CA VAL A 580 -6.70 4.02 -32.37
C VAL A 580 -6.74 5.07 -31.25
N ASP A 581 -7.76 5.93 -31.25
CA ASP A 581 -8.01 6.94 -30.19
C ASP A 581 -8.58 6.28 -28.92
N LEU A 582 -7.73 5.49 -28.27
CA LEU A 582 -8.00 4.80 -27.01
C LEU A 582 -7.95 5.81 -25.85
N ARG A 583 -9.03 5.90 -25.08
CA ARG A 583 -9.15 6.79 -23.91
C ARG A 583 -8.50 6.20 -22.66
N GLY A 584 -8.72 4.91 -22.40
CA GLY A 584 -8.19 4.24 -21.21
C GLY A 584 -7.59 2.87 -21.48
N LEU A 585 -6.49 2.58 -20.78
CA LEU A 585 -5.87 1.27 -20.72
C LEU A 585 -5.66 0.90 -19.24
N MET A 586 -6.51 0.02 -18.74
CA MET A 586 -6.37 -0.57 -17.41
C MET A 586 -5.60 -1.88 -17.55
N LEU A 587 -4.55 -2.03 -16.75
CA LEU A 587 -3.78 -3.27 -16.65
C LEU A 587 -4.13 -3.96 -15.33
N PHE A 588 -4.49 -5.24 -15.40
CA PHE A 588 -4.83 -6.03 -14.22
C PHE A 588 -3.54 -6.51 -13.54
N GLY A 589 -3.13 -5.77 -12.50
CA GLY A 589 -1.93 -5.99 -11.72
C GLY A 589 -2.17 -6.90 -10.52
N SER A 590 -1.15 -7.01 -9.66
CA SER A 590 -1.25 -7.69 -8.37
C SER A 590 -0.25 -7.13 -7.37
N VAL A 591 -0.58 -7.18 -6.07
CA VAL A 591 0.35 -6.93 -4.96
C VAL A 591 1.65 -7.72 -5.08
N ALA A 592 1.64 -8.92 -5.68
CA ALA A 592 2.85 -9.69 -5.96
C ALA A 592 3.88 -8.91 -6.80
N GLY A 593 3.44 -8.10 -7.77
CA GLY A 593 4.33 -7.20 -8.51
C GLY A 593 4.90 -6.07 -7.64
N ARG A 594 4.11 -5.53 -6.72
CA ARG A 594 4.56 -4.42 -5.85
C ARG A 594 5.54 -4.86 -4.78
N PHE A 595 5.23 -5.92 -4.03
CA PHE A 595 5.98 -6.36 -2.84
C PHE A 595 6.86 -7.59 -3.04
N GLY A 596 6.69 -8.31 -4.16
CA GLY A 596 7.16 -9.70 -4.30
C GLY A 596 6.31 -10.68 -3.51
N ASN A 597 6.31 -11.95 -3.93
CA ASN A 597 5.74 -13.03 -3.15
C ASN A 597 6.47 -14.35 -3.41
N ALA A 598 6.58 -15.20 -2.40
CA ALA A 598 7.26 -16.48 -2.51
C ALA A 598 6.54 -17.42 -3.49
N GLY A 599 7.28 -18.07 -4.38
CA GLY A 599 6.74 -18.94 -5.43
C GLY A 599 6.21 -18.20 -6.67
N GLN A 600 6.21 -16.87 -6.67
CA GLN A 600 5.61 -16.00 -7.69
C GLN A 600 6.66 -15.12 -8.40
N THR A 601 7.80 -15.69 -8.74
CA THR A 601 8.92 -15.01 -9.43
C THR A 601 8.57 -14.55 -10.86
N ASP A 602 7.82 -15.35 -11.60
CA ASP A 602 7.22 -15.03 -12.91
C ASP A 602 6.10 -14.00 -12.82
N TYR A 603 5.13 -14.25 -11.93
CA TYR A 603 3.95 -13.44 -11.78
C TYR A 603 4.29 -12.03 -11.26
N ALA A 604 5.21 -11.91 -10.30
CA ALA A 604 5.70 -10.61 -9.85
C ALA A 604 6.44 -9.84 -10.95
N ALA A 605 7.31 -10.51 -11.73
CA ALA A 605 8.00 -9.92 -12.86
C ALA A 605 7.02 -9.33 -13.89
N ALA A 606 6.00 -10.09 -14.30
CA ALA A 606 5.00 -9.61 -15.25
C ALA A 606 4.19 -8.42 -14.72
N ASN A 607 3.80 -8.44 -13.43
CA ASN A 607 2.96 -7.39 -12.85
C ASN A 607 3.72 -6.08 -12.56
N ASP A 608 5.00 -6.09 -12.13
CA ASP A 608 5.76 -4.83 -11.96
C ASP A 608 6.19 -4.25 -13.32
N LEU A 609 6.38 -5.08 -14.36
CA LEU A 609 6.52 -4.61 -15.74
C LEU A 609 5.26 -3.84 -16.19
N PHE A 610 4.04 -4.31 -15.88
CA PHE A 610 2.82 -3.55 -16.14
C PHE A 610 2.87 -2.16 -15.48
N SER A 611 3.31 -2.08 -14.22
CA SER A 611 3.44 -0.82 -13.48
C SER A 611 4.44 0.14 -14.15
N LYS A 612 5.57 -0.35 -14.67
CA LYS A 612 6.52 0.50 -15.43
C LYS A 612 6.02 0.86 -16.84
N CYS A 613 5.28 -0.04 -17.50
CA CYS A 613 4.62 0.23 -18.78
C CYS A 613 3.56 1.33 -18.67
N ALA A 614 2.71 1.31 -17.63
CA ALA A 614 1.73 2.38 -17.38
C ALA A 614 2.42 3.74 -17.14
N ALA A 615 3.52 3.76 -16.38
CA ALA A 615 4.34 4.96 -16.18
C ALA A 615 4.97 5.46 -17.50
N TYR A 616 5.50 4.56 -18.33
CA TYR A 616 6.04 4.89 -19.66
C TYR A 616 4.98 5.48 -20.60
N LEU A 617 3.79 4.87 -20.67
CA LEU A 617 2.70 5.32 -21.53
C LEU A 617 2.19 6.72 -21.18
N ARG A 618 2.31 7.15 -19.92
CA ARG A 618 1.97 8.52 -19.49
C ARG A 618 2.72 9.60 -20.29
N ALA A 619 3.96 9.33 -20.69
CA ALA A 619 4.76 10.22 -21.53
C ALA A 619 4.61 9.89 -23.03
N ALA A 620 4.57 8.60 -23.40
CA ALA A 620 4.54 8.16 -24.79
C ALA A 620 3.18 8.33 -25.48
N ARG A 621 2.07 8.36 -24.73
CA ARG A 621 0.69 8.61 -25.21
C ARG A 621 -0.05 9.52 -24.21
N PRO A 622 0.22 10.84 -24.16
CA PRO A 622 -0.32 11.72 -23.11
C PRO A 622 -1.86 11.79 -23.00
N GLY A 623 -2.58 11.53 -24.10
CA GLY A 623 -4.04 11.44 -24.14
C GLY A 623 -4.63 10.11 -23.65
N LEU A 624 -3.81 9.06 -23.49
CA LEU A 624 -4.23 7.77 -22.96
C LEU A 624 -4.13 7.77 -21.43
N GLN A 625 -5.23 7.44 -20.76
CA GLN A 625 -5.23 7.13 -19.33
C GLN A 625 -4.74 5.68 -19.13
N ALA A 626 -3.42 5.50 -18.99
CA ALA A 626 -2.81 4.21 -18.65
C ALA A 626 -2.60 4.06 -17.13
N PHE A 627 -3.14 2.99 -16.54
CA PHE A 627 -3.01 2.70 -15.11
C PHE A 627 -3.04 1.20 -14.81
N VAL A 628 -2.56 0.83 -13.62
CA VAL A 628 -2.55 -0.53 -13.09
C VAL A 628 -3.33 -0.56 -11.79
N LEU A 629 -4.29 -1.48 -11.65
CA LEU A 629 -4.87 -1.81 -10.35
C LEU A 629 -4.22 -3.11 -9.85
N ALA A 630 -3.40 -2.99 -8.82
CA ALA A 630 -2.65 -4.07 -8.21
C ALA A 630 -3.45 -4.64 -7.02
N TYR A 631 -4.32 -5.60 -7.31
CA TYR A 631 -5.20 -6.22 -6.30
C TYR A 631 -4.43 -7.13 -5.33
N SER A 632 -4.91 -7.19 -4.08
CA SER A 632 -4.56 -8.26 -3.13
C SER A 632 -5.31 -9.56 -3.47
N GLY A 633 -5.89 -10.26 -2.49
CA GLY A 633 -6.80 -11.38 -2.73
C GLY A 633 -8.22 -10.88 -2.96
N TRP A 634 -8.97 -11.53 -3.86
CA TRP A 634 -10.41 -11.34 -4.03
C TRP A 634 -11.16 -12.38 -3.21
N ASP A 635 -12.28 -11.98 -2.61
CA ASP A 635 -13.19 -12.88 -1.92
C ASP A 635 -14.19 -13.49 -2.91
N GLY A 636 -14.58 -14.75 -2.68
CA GLY A 636 -15.58 -15.48 -3.47
C GLY A 636 -15.26 -15.75 -4.95
N ALA A 637 -14.19 -15.18 -5.52
CA ALA A 637 -13.89 -15.29 -6.96
C ALA A 637 -12.39 -15.32 -7.32
N GLY A 638 -12.08 -15.91 -8.48
CA GLY A 638 -10.76 -15.85 -9.12
C GLY A 638 -9.72 -16.80 -8.54
N MET A 639 -8.45 -16.38 -8.56
CA MET A 639 -7.32 -17.26 -8.24
C MET A 639 -7.04 -17.37 -6.73
N ALA A 640 -7.60 -16.46 -5.91
CA ALA A 640 -7.39 -16.41 -4.47
C ALA A 640 -8.28 -17.38 -3.66
N THR A 641 -9.32 -17.95 -4.26
CA THR A 641 -10.26 -18.89 -3.62
C THR A 641 -9.87 -20.36 -3.71
N ARG A 642 -8.71 -20.67 -4.31
CA ARG A 642 -8.27 -22.05 -4.55
C ARG A 642 -7.61 -22.66 -3.31
N GLY A 643 -8.02 -23.88 -2.94
CA GLY A 643 -7.38 -24.66 -1.88
C GLY A 643 -7.31 -23.91 -0.56
N SER A 644 -6.15 -23.93 0.09
CA SER A 644 -5.90 -23.26 1.38
C SER A 644 -5.46 -21.80 1.28
N ILE A 645 -5.51 -21.17 0.09
CA ILE A 645 -5.04 -19.79 -0.11
C ILE A 645 -5.81 -18.77 0.75
N PRO A 646 -7.16 -18.83 0.92
CA PRO A 646 -7.88 -17.90 1.79
C PRO A 646 -7.38 -17.95 3.24
N GLN A 647 -7.16 -19.15 3.79
CA GLN A 647 -6.67 -19.36 5.15
C GLN A 647 -5.22 -18.86 5.31
N GLN A 648 -4.37 -19.08 4.31
CA GLN A 648 -2.99 -18.56 4.31
C GLN A 648 -2.96 -17.02 4.27
N LEU A 649 -3.81 -16.39 3.46
CA LEU A 649 -3.92 -14.92 3.39
C LEU A 649 -4.45 -14.34 4.71
N ALA A 650 -5.48 -14.94 5.30
CA ALA A 650 -5.99 -14.55 6.61
C ALA A 650 -4.93 -14.69 7.72
N ALA A 651 -4.22 -15.81 7.77
CA ALA A 651 -3.11 -16.03 8.71
C ALA A 651 -1.95 -15.03 8.51
N ALA A 652 -1.74 -14.56 7.28
CA ALA A 652 -0.79 -13.51 6.94
C ALA A 652 -1.32 -12.07 7.22
N GLY A 653 -2.54 -11.92 7.76
CA GLY A 653 -3.18 -10.63 8.04
C GLY A 653 -3.64 -9.86 6.79
N ILE A 654 -3.84 -10.55 5.66
CA ILE A 654 -4.27 -9.98 4.39
C ILE A 654 -5.77 -10.25 4.22
N ASN A 655 -6.58 -9.21 4.37
CA ASN A 655 -8.03 -9.32 4.21
C ASN A 655 -8.39 -9.34 2.72
N LEU A 656 -9.30 -10.24 2.34
CA LEU A 656 -9.79 -10.37 0.96
C LEU A 656 -10.71 -9.19 0.59
N ILE A 657 -10.70 -8.83 -0.69
CA ILE A 657 -11.53 -7.77 -1.28
C ILE A 657 -12.88 -8.37 -1.70
N PRO A 658 -14.03 -7.93 -1.17
CA PRO A 658 -15.33 -8.37 -1.66
C PRO A 658 -15.50 -8.03 -3.14
N LEU A 659 -16.08 -8.97 -3.90
CA LEU A 659 -16.27 -8.88 -5.33
C LEU A 659 -16.97 -7.57 -5.77
N GLU A 660 -17.94 -7.10 -4.98
CA GLU A 660 -18.69 -5.85 -5.23
C GLU A 660 -17.83 -4.59 -5.09
N GLU A 661 -17.17 -4.42 -3.93
CA GLU A 661 -16.30 -3.28 -3.66
C GLU A 661 -15.15 -3.23 -4.69
N GLY A 662 -14.54 -4.40 -4.93
CA GLY A 662 -13.44 -4.58 -5.88
C GLY A 662 -13.84 -4.28 -7.31
N ALA A 663 -15.03 -4.68 -7.78
CA ALA A 663 -15.44 -4.44 -9.16
C ALA A 663 -15.58 -2.94 -9.48
N SER A 664 -16.13 -2.15 -8.54
CA SER A 664 -16.29 -0.70 -8.72
C SER A 664 -14.96 0.07 -8.88
N SER A 665 -13.83 -0.53 -8.51
CA SER A 665 -12.50 0.10 -8.56
C SER A 665 -12.10 0.57 -9.96
N VAL A 666 -12.47 -0.16 -11.02
CA VAL A 666 -12.12 0.19 -12.41
C VAL A 666 -12.86 1.47 -12.84
N ARG A 667 -14.17 1.52 -12.62
CA ARG A 667 -14.99 2.71 -12.92
C ARG A 667 -14.54 3.92 -12.11
N ARG A 668 -14.27 3.76 -10.82
CA ARG A 668 -13.72 4.82 -9.96
C ARG A 668 -12.37 5.32 -10.48
N ALA A 669 -11.45 4.43 -10.85
CA ALA A 669 -10.13 4.81 -11.35
C ALA A 669 -10.19 5.56 -12.70
N LEU A 670 -11.08 5.14 -13.62
CA LEU A 670 -11.36 5.86 -14.87
C LEU A 670 -11.96 7.24 -14.57
N ALA A 671 -13.00 7.32 -13.73
CA ALA A 671 -13.65 8.57 -13.34
C ALA A 671 -12.68 9.57 -12.68
N SER A 672 -11.79 9.12 -11.79
CA SER A 672 -10.84 10.01 -11.12
C SER A 672 -9.56 10.32 -11.94
N GLY A 673 -9.45 9.85 -13.18
CA GLY A 673 -8.30 10.17 -14.05
C GLY A 673 -6.95 9.61 -13.57
N ILE A 674 -6.96 8.53 -12.77
CA ILE A 674 -5.75 7.87 -12.24
C ILE A 674 -4.78 7.50 -13.36
N ARG A 675 -3.48 7.70 -13.14
CA ARG A 675 -2.39 7.25 -14.03
C ARG A 675 -1.27 6.61 -13.22
N GLY A 676 -0.73 5.49 -13.70
CA GLY A 676 0.29 4.70 -12.98
C GLY A 676 -0.31 3.59 -12.11
N GLU A 677 0.44 3.14 -11.10
CA GLU A 677 0.07 2.00 -10.25
C GLU A 677 -0.75 2.42 -9.02
N VAL A 678 -1.81 1.67 -8.71
CA VAL A 678 -2.58 1.76 -7.47
C VAL A 678 -2.79 0.37 -6.91
N VAL A 679 -2.34 0.14 -5.68
CA VAL A 679 -2.67 -1.07 -4.92
C VAL A 679 -4.10 -0.95 -4.41
N VAL A 680 -4.93 -1.95 -4.72
CA VAL A 680 -6.30 -2.07 -4.20
C VAL A 680 -6.29 -3.21 -3.19
N ALA A 681 -6.57 -2.92 -1.92
CA ALA A 681 -6.49 -3.89 -0.84
C ALA A 681 -7.32 -3.46 0.38
N ARG A 682 -7.69 -4.41 1.23
CA ARG A 682 -8.12 -4.16 2.63
C ARG A 682 -6.85 -4.14 3.52
N SER A 683 -6.79 -4.93 4.60
CA SER A 683 -5.54 -5.19 5.34
C SER A 683 -4.46 -5.77 4.43
N LEU A 684 -3.21 -5.31 4.57
CA LEU A 684 -2.03 -5.82 3.83
C LEU A 684 -1.11 -6.71 4.67
N GLY A 685 -1.36 -6.84 5.97
CA GLY A 685 -0.69 -7.82 6.84
C GLY A 685 0.84 -7.83 6.75
N VAL A 686 1.43 -9.00 6.51
CA VAL A 686 2.89 -9.19 6.34
C VAL A 686 3.50 -8.36 5.21
N LEU A 687 2.73 -7.99 4.18
CA LEU A 687 3.23 -7.13 3.08
C LEU A 687 3.49 -5.71 3.58
N HIS A 688 2.62 -5.19 4.45
CA HIS A 688 2.82 -3.91 5.13
C HIS A 688 3.96 -3.99 6.15
N GLN A 689 4.02 -5.06 6.95
CA GLN A 689 5.11 -5.28 7.91
C GLN A 689 6.49 -5.32 7.23
N GLY A 690 6.58 -5.88 6.01
CA GLY A 690 7.81 -5.89 5.22
C GLY A 690 8.35 -4.50 4.85
N LEU A 691 7.49 -3.47 4.78
CA LEU A 691 7.91 -2.07 4.58
C LEU A 691 8.43 -1.41 5.89
N CYS A 692 8.19 -2.04 7.04
CA CYS A 692 8.68 -1.63 8.35
C CYS A 692 10.03 -2.26 8.73
N ALA A 693 10.69 -2.97 7.80
CA ALA A 693 11.96 -3.62 8.07
C ALA A 693 13.05 -2.63 8.55
N PRO A 694 13.78 -2.94 9.63
CA PRO A 694 14.85 -2.08 10.12
C PRO A 694 16.04 -2.07 9.15
N GLY A 695 16.77 -0.95 9.12
CA GLY A 695 17.90 -0.80 8.19
C GLY A 695 18.63 0.53 8.26
N VAL A 696 18.02 1.58 8.83
CA VAL A 696 18.72 2.80 9.24
C VAL A 696 19.43 2.57 10.57
N ASP A 697 20.65 3.10 10.72
CA ASP A 697 21.38 3.05 11.98
C ASP A 697 20.95 4.22 12.88
N LEU A 698 20.10 3.92 13.87
CA LEU A 698 19.60 4.93 14.80
C LEU A 698 20.70 5.49 15.72
N ALA A 699 21.78 4.75 15.97
CA ALA A 699 22.89 5.23 16.79
C ALA A 699 23.58 6.44 16.15
N VAL A 700 23.57 6.55 14.82
CA VAL A 700 24.06 7.75 14.09
C VAL A 700 23.19 8.98 14.38
N LEU A 701 21.88 8.82 14.57
CA LEU A 701 20.96 9.90 14.93
C LEU A 701 21.09 10.25 16.42
N GLU A 702 21.16 9.25 17.31
CA GLU A 702 21.38 9.44 18.74
C GLU A 702 22.72 10.15 19.01
N GLN A 703 23.80 9.76 18.34
CA GLN A 703 25.09 10.44 18.41
C GLN A 703 24.99 11.89 17.92
N ARG A 704 24.24 12.15 16.83
CA ARG A 704 24.04 13.50 16.28
C ARG A 704 23.27 14.41 17.25
N LEU A 705 22.28 13.87 17.97
CA LEU A 705 21.58 14.55 19.05
C LEU A 705 22.50 14.84 20.24
N GLN A 706 23.23 13.84 20.73
CA GLN A 706 24.17 13.96 21.86
C GLN A 706 25.30 14.96 21.60
N GLN A 707 25.77 15.07 20.35
CA GLN A 707 26.82 16.00 19.94
C GLN A 707 26.32 17.44 19.73
N ASN A 708 25.01 17.64 19.54
CA ASN A 708 24.43 18.95 19.21
C ASN A 708 23.17 19.25 20.07
N PRO A 709 23.23 19.14 21.42
CA PRO A 709 22.04 19.28 22.27
C PRO A 709 21.43 20.69 22.22
N GLU A 710 22.24 21.72 21.93
CA GLU A 710 21.78 23.11 21.75
C GLU A 710 21.24 23.37 20.33
N ARG A 711 21.39 22.43 19.37
CA ARG A 711 20.75 22.52 18.04
C ARG A 711 19.42 21.76 17.98
N PHE A 712 19.27 20.76 18.83
CA PHE A 712 18.08 19.91 18.91
C PHE A 712 17.53 19.84 20.35
N PRO A 713 17.24 20.99 21.00
CA PRO A 713 16.85 21.03 22.41
C PRO A 713 15.49 20.37 22.70
N LEU A 714 14.56 20.28 21.74
CA LEU A 714 13.26 19.62 21.92
C LEU A 714 13.30 18.12 21.58
N LEU A 715 14.20 17.70 20.69
CA LEU A 715 14.19 16.32 20.21
C LEU A 715 14.61 15.32 21.31
N GLY A 716 13.78 14.29 21.49
CA GLY A 716 14.09 13.13 22.30
C GLY A 716 14.63 11.97 21.46
N ARG A 717 14.13 10.76 21.69
CA ARG A 717 14.74 9.51 21.21
C ARG A 717 14.21 9.10 19.82
N PRO A 718 15.08 8.82 18.83
CA PRO A 718 14.70 8.14 17.59
C PRO A 718 14.15 6.74 17.88
N LEU A 719 12.99 6.39 17.31
CA LEU A 719 12.36 5.09 17.50
C LEU A 719 12.63 4.14 16.33
N ASP A 720 12.41 4.61 15.10
CA ASP A 720 12.77 3.91 13.87
C ASP A 720 12.79 4.87 12.67
N TRP A 721 13.26 4.37 11.52
CA TRP A 721 13.08 5.02 10.22
C TRP A 721 12.72 3.99 9.15
N THR A 722 11.43 3.92 8.80
CA THR A 722 10.85 2.90 7.91
C THR A 722 10.37 3.49 6.57
N LEU A 723 9.88 2.63 5.67
CA LEU A 723 9.25 3.05 4.40
C LEU A 723 7.76 3.38 4.54
N VAL A 724 7.14 3.07 5.69
CA VAL A 724 5.76 3.46 6.01
C VAL A 724 5.73 4.75 6.81
N ASP A 725 6.50 4.80 7.90
CA ASP A 725 6.36 5.83 8.93
C ASP A 725 7.35 6.99 8.80
N GLY A 726 8.30 6.91 7.87
CA GLY A 726 9.44 7.84 7.84
C GLY A 726 10.28 7.70 9.10
N LEU A 727 10.90 8.78 9.57
CA LEU A 727 11.58 8.83 10.87
C LEU A 727 10.55 9.08 11.98
N ARG A 728 10.54 8.23 13.01
CA ARG A 728 9.76 8.43 14.23
C ARG A 728 10.64 8.83 15.41
N LEU A 729 10.19 9.81 16.18
CA LEU A 729 10.87 10.39 17.34
C LEU A 729 9.90 10.44 18.53
N GLU A 730 10.35 10.00 19.70
CA GLU A 730 9.67 10.20 20.98
C GLU A 730 10.18 11.50 21.61
N VAL A 731 9.32 12.51 21.72
CA VAL A 731 9.62 13.83 22.32
C VAL A 731 8.95 13.93 23.69
N GLU A 732 9.62 14.51 24.67
CA GLU A 732 9.14 14.64 26.05
C GLU A 732 8.98 16.10 26.46
N PHE A 733 7.76 16.47 26.84
CA PHE A 733 7.37 17.80 27.27
C PHE A 733 7.01 17.77 28.77
N ASP A 734 7.63 18.66 29.54
CA ASP A 734 7.51 18.72 31.00
C ASP A 734 7.21 20.16 31.47
N PRO A 735 5.99 20.45 31.99
CA PRO A 735 5.63 21.78 32.48
C PRO A 735 6.50 22.33 33.61
N HIS A 736 7.17 21.47 34.38
CA HIS A 736 8.09 21.90 35.45
C HIS A 736 9.50 22.23 34.93
N ARG A 737 9.86 21.76 33.73
CA ARG A 737 11.18 21.99 33.10
C ARG A 737 11.12 23.09 32.05
N GLU A 738 10.07 23.11 31.24
CA GLU A 738 9.96 23.98 30.07
C GLU A 738 9.14 25.24 30.37
N LYS A 739 9.83 26.39 30.48
CA LYS A 739 9.19 27.68 30.76
C LYS A 739 8.08 28.03 29.75
N PHE A 740 8.21 27.59 28.50
CA PHE A 740 7.20 27.83 27.47
C PHE A 740 5.87 27.09 27.69
N LEU A 741 5.82 26.06 28.55
CA LEU A 741 4.58 25.39 28.96
C LEU A 741 3.95 26.09 30.16
N ASP A 742 4.77 26.52 31.13
CA ASP A 742 4.28 27.24 32.32
C ASP A 742 3.71 28.62 31.97
N ASP A 743 4.33 29.33 31.02
CA ASP A 743 3.84 30.62 30.50
C ASP A 743 2.75 30.49 29.40
N HIS A 744 2.28 29.27 29.07
CA HIS A 744 1.20 29.03 28.10
C HIS A 744 0.11 28.11 28.71
N ARG A 745 -0.63 28.69 29.66
CA ARG A 745 -1.73 28.03 30.39
C ARG A 745 -3.08 28.60 29.98
N ILE A 746 -4.02 27.73 29.61
CA ILE A 746 -5.42 28.08 29.36
C ILE A 746 -6.23 27.53 30.55
N ASP A 747 -6.97 28.41 31.24
CA ASP A 747 -7.70 28.08 32.47
C ASP A 747 -6.83 27.35 33.53
N GLY A 748 -5.56 27.76 33.64
CA GLY A 748 -4.56 27.16 34.53
C GLY A 748 -3.90 25.87 34.01
N VAL A 749 -4.46 25.22 32.98
CA VAL A 749 -3.91 24.00 32.38
C VAL A 749 -2.85 24.35 31.34
N ALA A 750 -1.64 23.83 31.49
CA ALA A 750 -0.58 24.01 30.48
C ALA A 750 -0.97 23.32 29.16
N VAL A 751 -0.68 23.98 28.04
CA VAL A 751 -0.96 23.50 26.67
C VAL A 751 0.29 23.75 25.82
N LEU A 752 0.67 22.81 24.94
CA LEU A 752 1.81 23.04 24.04
C LEU A 752 1.51 24.22 23.09
N PRO A 753 2.35 25.29 23.06
CA PRO A 753 2.18 26.38 22.11
C PRO A 753 2.39 25.88 20.68
N GLY A 754 1.56 26.33 19.75
CA GLY A 754 1.64 25.91 18.34
C GLY A 754 3.00 26.20 17.70
N VAL A 755 3.63 27.32 18.06
CA VAL A 755 4.97 27.70 17.60
C VAL A 755 6.07 26.74 18.07
N MET A 756 5.90 26.08 19.22
CA MET A 756 6.87 25.11 19.74
C MET A 756 6.72 23.73 19.08
N ALA A 757 5.51 23.36 18.65
CA ALA A 757 5.31 22.20 17.78
C ALA A 757 5.97 22.41 16.39
N VAL A 758 5.84 23.62 15.83
CA VAL A 758 6.54 24.02 14.59
C VAL A 758 8.07 23.98 14.75
N GLU A 759 8.59 24.46 15.87
CA GLU A 759 10.02 24.36 16.20
C GLU A 759 10.47 22.88 16.30
N THR A 760 9.68 22.02 16.95
CA THR A 760 9.95 20.57 17.03
C THR A 760 10.05 19.93 15.65
N PHE A 761 9.15 20.28 14.72
CA PHE A 761 9.20 19.80 13.33
C PHE A 761 10.41 20.35 12.56
N ALA A 762 10.79 21.61 12.79
CA ALA A 762 11.96 22.22 12.18
C ALA A 762 13.26 21.55 12.66
N GLU A 763 13.43 21.33 13.96
CA GLU A 763 14.54 20.56 14.53
C GLU A 763 14.60 19.15 13.92
N ALA A 764 13.48 18.42 13.91
CA ALA A 764 13.42 17.04 13.40
C ALA A 764 13.77 16.95 11.89
N ALA A 765 13.34 17.92 11.09
CA ALA A 765 13.70 18.00 9.68
C ALA A 765 15.21 18.23 9.47
N LEU A 766 15.85 19.05 10.32
CA LEU A 766 17.29 19.28 10.29
C LEU A 766 18.12 18.14 10.89
N LEU A 767 17.56 17.32 11.78
CA LEU A 767 18.19 16.07 12.22
C LEU A 767 18.36 15.09 11.04
N MET A 768 17.31 14.99 10.20
CA MET A 768 17.32 14.19 8.97
C MET A 768 18.21 14.79 7.88
N ARG A 769 18.19 16.12 7.74
CA ARG A 769 18.88 16.89 6.69
C ARG A 769 19.74 18.01 7.27
N PRO A 770 20.87 17.68 7.95
CA PRO A 770 21.74 18.67 8.58
C PRO A 770 22.50 19.55 7.58
N ASP A 771 22.42 19.20 6.28
CA ASP A 771 23.01 19.88 5.13
C ASP A 771 22.14 21.02 4.54
N LEU A 772 20.94 21.25 5.07
CA LEU A 772 19.98 22.25 4.60
C LEU A 772 19.52 23.19 5.73
N GLU A 773 18.79 24.25 5.37
CA GLU A 773 18.05 25.13 6.27
C GLU A 773 16.53 24.97 6.07
N VAL A 774 15.74 25.20 7.12
CA VAL A 774 14.27 25.33 7.00
C VAL A 774 13.97 26.70 6.41
N VAL A 775 13.27 26.72 5.26
CA VAL A 775 12.91 27.95 4.52
C VAL A 775 11.42 28.27 4.54
N ALA A 776 10.56 27.25 4.69
CA ALA A 776 9.13 27.45 4.88
C ALA A 776 8.48 26.29 5.63
N ILE A 777 7.35 26.58 6.29
CA ILE A 777 6.37 25.61 6.78
C ILE A 777 5.08 25.82 5.97
N GLU A 778 4.64 24.80 5.26
CA GLU A 778 3.48 24.79 4.37
C GLU A 778 2.37 23.92 4.98
N ASP A 779 1.10 24.28 4.75
CA ASP A 779 -0.09 23.53 5.18
C ASP A 779 -0.07 23.11 6.67
N LEU A 780 0.28 24.05 7.54
CA LEU A 780 0.24 23.88 9.00
C LEU A 780 -1.22 23.85 9.47
N VAL A 781 -1.58 22.83 10.24
CA VAL A 781 -2.91 22.64 10.83
C VAL A 781 -2.79 22.35 12.33
N PHE A 782 -3.65 23.01 13.11
CA PHE A 782 -3.81 22.81 14.55
C PHE A 782 -5.09 21.99 14.78
N GLU A 783 -4.95 20.68 14.98
CA GLU A 783 -6.08 19.74 15.02
C GLU A 783 -6.64 19.54 16.43
N ALA A 784 -5.76 19.35 17.43
CA ALA A 784 -6.17 19.16 18.81
C ALA A 784 -5.12 19.69 19.81
N PRO A 785 -5.51 20.41 20.88
CA PRO A 785 -4.57 20.94 21.86
C PRO A 785 -3.89 19.82 22.66
N LEU A 786 -2.55 19.83 22.73
CA LEU A 786 -1.80 18.96 23.62
C LEU A 786 -1.82 19.54 25.05
N LYS A 787 -2.77 19.08 25.87
CA LYS A 787 -2.98 19.53 27.26
C LYS A 787 -2.19 18.69 28.28
N PHE A 788 -1.68 19.35 29.32
CA PHE A 788 -0.93 18.76 30.43
C PHE A 788 -1.76 18.88 31.72
N TYR A 789 -2.61 17.89 31.97
CA TYR A 789 -3.43 17.87 33.18
C TYR A 789 -2.56 17.57 34.40
N ARG A 790 -2.77 18.31 35.50
CA ARG A 790 -2.00 18.21 36.76
C ARG A 790 -0.50 18.44 36.59
N ASP A 791 -0.11 19.13 35.52
CA ASP A 791 1.28 19.37 35.12
C ASP A 791 2.11 18.08 34.92
N GLU A 792 1.47 16.94 34.69
CA GLU A 792 2.13 15.65 34.42
C GLU A 792 2.95 15.72 33.10
N THR A 793 4.22 15.29 33.14
CA THR A 793 5.09 15.13 31.96
C THR A 793 4.40 14.27 30.90
N ARG A 794 4.39 14.71 29.64
CA ARG A 794 3.81 13.94 28.53
C ARG A 794 4.81 13.69 27.41
N ARG A 795 4.66 12.52 26.78
CA ARG A 795 5.40 12.15 25.58
C ARG A 795 4.52 12.27 24.35
N ALA A 796 5.12 12.75 23.26
CA ALA A 796 4.52 12.85 21.94
C ALA A 796 5.37 12.11 20.91
N LEU A 797 4.70 11.47 19.97
CA LEU A 797 5.29 10.85 18.79
C LEU A 797 5.36 11.89 17.68
N VAL A 798 6.57 12.28 17.29
CA VAL A 798 6.82 13.10 16.10
C VAL A 798 7.20 12.18 14.95
N ARG A 799 6.47 12.29 13.85
CA ARG A 799 6.60 11.45 12.65
C ARG A 799 6.98 12.33 11.47
N MET A 800 8.11 12.01 10.83
CA MET A 800 8.71 12.80 9.76
C MET A 800 8.86 11.95 8.49
N VAL A 801 7.92 12.05 7.57
CA VAL A 801 7.92 11.31 6.30
C VAL A 801 8.52 12.19 5.20
N PRO A 802 9.68 11.86 4.61
CA PRO A 802 10.25 12.65 3.51
C PRO A 802 9.28 12.67 2.33
N GLY A 803 8.72 13.84 2.05
CA GLY A 803 7.67 14.03 1.05
C GLY A 803 8.25 14.10 -0.35
N PHE A 804 7.44 13.68 -1.32
CA PHE A 804 7.80 13.83 -2.72
C PHE A 804 7.54 15.26 -3.19
N ASP A 805 8.59 16.08 -3.22
CA ASP A 805 8.73 17.12 -4.24
C ASP A 805 9.93 16.78 -5.14
N GLU A 806 9.97 17.35 -6.35
CA GLU A 806 11.02 17.04 -7.34
C GLU A 806 12.43 17.34 -6.83
N SER A 807 12.53 18.17 -5.79
CA SER A 807 13.77 18.61 -5.19
C SER A 807 14.17 17.82 -3.94
N GLY A 808 13.37 16.86 -3.47
CA GLY A 808 13.64 16.08 -2.25
C GLY A 808 13.85 16.96 -1.02
N ARG A 809 13.03 18.03 -0.90
CA ARG A 809 13.20 19.11 0.08
C ARG A 809 11.98 19.34 0.98
N VAL A 810 10.87 18.65 0.74
CA VAL A 810 9.70 18.68 1.65
C VAL A 810 9.72 17.45 2.55
N ILE A 811 9.39 17.65 3.83
CA ILE A 811 9.15 16.58 4.81
C ILE A 811 7.77 16.81 5.41
N VAL A 812 6.92 15.79 5.38
CA VAL A 812 5.61 15.78 6.05
C VAL A 812 5.85 15.47 7.52
N ALA A 813 5.29 16.30 8.40
CA ALA A 813 5.48 16.21 9.84
C ALA A 813 4.13 16.10 10.56
N THR A 814 3.91 15.08 11.38
CA THR A 814 2.79 15.02 12.35
C THR A 814 3.31 14.90 13.78
N MET A 815 2.52 15.37 14.73
CA MET A 815 2.73 15.13 16.17
C MET A 815 1.46 14.52 16.77
N GLU A 816 1.62 13.35 17.39
CA GLU A 816 0.54 12.53 17.93
C GLU A 816 0.82 12.16 19.40
N THR A 817 -0.22 11.94 20.20
CA THR A 817 -0.09 11.23 21.48
C THR A 817 -0.97 9.99 21.51
N GLU A 818 -0.54 9.01 22.29
CA GLU A 818 -1.23 7.73 22.46
C GLU A 818 -1.57 7.52 23.94
N ARG A 819 -2.81 7.15 24.25
CA ARG A 819 -3.32 6.94 25.60
C ARG A 819 -4.11 5.63 25.67
N GLN A 820 -3.70 4.75 26.58
CA GLN A 820 -4.48 3.57 26.93
C GLN A 820 -5.75 3.96 27.70
N LEU A 821 -6.90 3.53 27.20
CA LEU A 821 -8.20 3.68 27.87
C LEU A 821 -8.49 2.46 28.77
N HIS A 822 -9.47 2.59 29.67
CA HIS A 822 -9.98 1.44 30.41
C HIS A 822 -10.58 0.43 29.42
N GLY A 823 -10.17 -0.84 29.53
CA GLY A 823 -10.49 -1.89 28.56
C GLY A 823 -9.39 -2.20 27.54
N GLY A 824 -8.23 -1.53 27.60
CA GLY A 824 -7.06 -1.85 26.75
C GLY A 824 -7.15 -1.30 25.32
N VAL A 825 -8.15 -0.48 25.02
CA VAL A 825 -8.25 0.25 23.75
C VAL A 825 -7.29 1.44 23.79
N SER A 826 -6.39 1.52 22.81
CA SER A 826 -5.48 2.64 22.66
C SER A 826 -6.12 3.77 21.86
N GLN A 827 -6.26 4.95 22.45
CA GLN A 827 -6.70 6.16 21.76
C GLN A 827 -5.49 6.96 21.29
N ARG A 828 -5.44 7.26 19.99
CA ARG A 828 -4.48 8.21 19.41
C ARG A 828 -5.14 9.55 19.17
N THR A 829 -4.43 10.63 19.46
CA THR A 829 -4.82 11.99 19.15
C THR A 829 -3.70 12.65 18.36
N ARG A 830 -3.99 13.05 17.12
CA ARG A 830 -3.11 13.93 16.36
C ARG A 830 -3.37 15.37 16.78
N HIS A 831 -2.30 16.13 16.93
CA HIS A 831 -2.33 17.47 17.52
C HIS A 831 -1.94 18.54 16.52
N TYR A 832 -0.88 18.27 15.75
CA TYR A 832 -0.30 19.21 14.79
C TYR A 832 0.12 18.44 13.54
N ARG A 833 -0.03 19.08 12.38
CA ARG A 833 0.58 18.61 11.13
C ARG A 833 1.11 19.78 10.30
N ALA A 834 2.21 19.56 9.58
CA ALA A 834 2.73 20.52 8.61
C ALA A 834 3.57 19.84 7.50
N ARG A 835 3.94 20.61 6.47
CA ARG A 835 4.94 20.27 5.46
C ARG A 835 6.15 21.20 5.62
N ILE A 836 7.29 20.66 6.05
CA ILE A 836 8.52 21.41 6.26
C ILE A 836 9.32 21.46 4.96
N ARG A 837 9.54 22.66 4.41
CA ARG A 837 10.35 22.88 3.21
C ARG A 837 11.76 23.33 3.57
N LEU A 838 12.74 22.66 2.97
CA LEU A 838 14.17 22.86 3.17
C LEU A 838 14.83 23.44 1.91
N ASP A 839 15.92 24.22 2.04
CA ASP A 839 16.79 24.60 0.92
C ASP A 839 18.23 24.82 1.41
N GLY A 840 19.17 25.14 0.51
CA GLY A 840 20.56 25.44 0.85
C GLY A 840 20.81 26.87 1.33
N ASP A 841 19.85 27.78 1.17
CA ASP A 841 19.87 29.15 1.69
C ASP A 841 18.43 29.65 1.85
N ARG A 842 18.17 30.45 2.88
CA ARG A 842 16.87 31.11 3.07
C ARG A 842 16.61 32.21 2.03
N PRO A 843 15.34 32.44 1.64
CA PRO A 843 15.00 33.58 0.79
C PRO A 843 15.38 34.89 1.47
N ARG A 844 15.97 35.82 0.70
CA ARG A 844 16.21 37.19 1.18
C ARG A 844 14.89 37.94 1.35
N ALA A 845 14.85 38.86 2.30
CA ALA A 845 13.69 39.70 2.50
C ALA A 845 13.44 40.61 1.29
N GLN A 846 12.18 40.77 0.89
CA GLN A 846 11.76 41.99 0.18
C GLN A 846 11.65 43.13 1.20
N ARG A 847 11.77 44.39 0.75
CA ARG A 847 11.58 45.57 1.60
C ARG A 847 10.17 46.15 1.42
N PRO A 848 9.20 45.87 2.31
CA PRO A 848 8.00 46.69 2.41
C PRO A 848 8.34 48.17 2.66
N HIS A 849 7.84 49.05 1.79
CA HIS A 849 7.80 50.49 2.03
C HIS A 849 6.47 50.87 2.68
N GLN A 850 6.47 51.31 3.94
CA GLN A 850 5.35 52.00 4.56
C GLN A 850 5.79 52.72 5.85
N GLN A 851 5.05 53.75 6.23
CA GLN A 851 5.25 54.52 7.46
C GLN A 851 4.44 53.83 8.58
N GLN A 852 5.10 53.44 9.67
CA GLN A 852 4.41 52.79 10.80
C GLN A 852 3.44 53.78 11.48
N PRO A 853 2.22 53.35 11.85
CA PRO A 853 1.25 54.22 12.52
C PRO A 853 1.64 54.52 13.98
N GLY A 854 0.87 55.39 14.62
CA GLY A 854 0.92 55.57 16.07
C GLY A 854 0.30 54.37 16.81
N GLN A 855 0.66 54.20 18.08
CA GLN A 855 0.10 53.17 18.94
C GLN A 855 -1.22 53.65 19.57
N ASP A 856 -2.34 53.00 19.25
CA ASP A 856 -3.67 53.25 19.83
C ASP A 856 -4.11 52.16 20.83
N ILE A 857 -3.49 50.97 20.82
CA ILE A 857 -3.75 49.88 21.77
C ILE A 857 -2.53 49.66 22.69
N GLY A 858 -2.77 49.72 24.01
CA GLY A 858 -1.75 49.51 25.05
C GLY A 858 -1.51 48.04 25.41
N ARG A 859 -0.28 47.71 25.85
CA ARG A 859 0.09 46.36 26.32
C ARG A 859 -0.86 45.80 27.39
N GLU A 860 -1.28 46.63 28.35
CA GLU A 860 -2.15 46.18 29.44
C GLU A 860 -3.50 45.67 28.94
N ASP A 861 -4.08 46.33 27.93
CA ASP A 861 -5.37 45.92 27.34
C ASP A 861 -5.23 44.64 26.50
N ILE A 862 -4.12 44.51 25.76
CA ILE A 862 -3.78 43.28 25.00
C ILE A 862 -3.69 42.06 25.93
N TYR A 863 -3.09 42.19 27.11
CA TYR A 863 -2.96 41.08 28.07
C TYR A 863 -4.06 41.00 29.13
N ARG A 864 -5.15 41.79 28.97
CA ARG A 864 -6.48 41.44 29.52
C ARG A 864 -7.24 40.47 28.61
N LEU A 865 -6.95 40.49 27.30
CA LEU A 865 -7.55 39.58 26.31
C LEU A 865 -6.86 38.22 26.27
N TYR A 866 -5.53 38.17 26.30
CA TYR A 866 -4.75 36.93 26.17
C TYR A 866 -4.39 36.28 27.51
N PHE A 867 -4.44 34.95 27.55
CA PHE A 867 -4.07 34.10 28.69
C PHE A 867 -2.54 33.94 28.90
N HIS A 868 -1.72 34.57 28.06
CA HIS A 868 -0.27 34.34 27.99
C HIS A 868 0.51 34.85 29.21
N GLY A 869 1.34 33.98 29.77
CA GLY A 869 2.33 34.31 30.81
C GLY A 869 3.54 35.08 30.26
N PRO A 870 4.38 35.68 31.13
CA PRO A 870 5.36 36.70 30.76
C PRO A 870 6.25 36.44 29.54
N SER A 871 6.66 35.19 29.27
CA SER A 871 7.48 34.85 28.10
C SER A 871 6.72 34.91 26.77
N PHE A 872 5.41 34.63 26.78
CA PHE A 872 4.54 34.72 25.61
C PHE A 872 3.87 36.08 25.45
N GLN A 873 4.10 37.02 26.37
CA GLN A 873 3.60 38.39 26.23
C GLN A 873 4.48 39.23 25.28
N VAL A 874 4.49 38.87 24.00
CA VAL A 874 5.35 39.40 22.93
C VAL A 874 4.98 40.78 22.41
N LEU A 875 3.74 41.25 22.58
CA LEU A 875 3.30 42.57 22.12
C LEU A 875 3.57 43.66 23.17
N ASP A 876 4.17 44.78 22.75
CA ASP A 876 4.28 46.00 23.58
C ASP A 876 3.13 46.98 23.32
N GLY A 877 2.36 46.73 22.26
CA GLY A 877 1.24 47.53 21.81
C GLY A 877 0.87 47.21 20.38
N ALA A 878 -0.21 47.81 19.90
CA ALA A 878 -0.59 47.73 18.51
C ALA A 878 -1.23 49.04 18.01
N GLY A 879 -1.35 49.18 16.70
CA GLY A 879 -2.28 50.14 16.12
C GLY A 879 -2.51 50.10 14.63
N MET A 880 -3.58 50.77 14.21
CA MET A 880 -4.11 50.71 12.85
C MET A 880 -3.39 51.64 11.89
N ALA A 881 -3.26 51.20 10.64
CA ALA A 881 -2.96 52.09 9.53
C ALA A 881 -4.10 53.10 9.30
N ALA A 882 -3.79 54.24 8.67
CA ALA A 882 -4.75 55.32 8.44
C ALA A 882 -5.97 54.94 7.58
N ASP A 883 -5.88 53.86 6.81
CA ASP A 883 -6.93 53.36 5.92
C ASP A 883 -7.81 52.27 6.57
N ASP A 884 -7.82 52.16 7.91
CA ASP A 884 -8.69 51.33 8.77
C ASP A 884 -8.68 49.79 8.52
N GLY A 885 -7.90 49.29 7.56
CA GLY A 885 -7.85 47.86 7.18
C GLY A 885 -6.63 47.05 7.65
N GLU A 886 -5.55 47.70 8.10
CA GLU A 886 -4.30 47.02 8.48
C GLU A 886 -3.92 47.30 9.95
N LEU A 887 -3.37 46.30 10.65
CA LEU A 887 -2.88 46.44 12.04
C LEU A 887 -1.38 46.18 12.13
N TYR A 888 -0.68 47.01 12.91
CA TYR A 888 0.73 46.83 13.27
C TYR A 888 0.81 46.47 14.76
N GLY A 889 1.34 45.29 15.11
CA GLY A 889 1.65 44.91 16.49
C GLY A 889 3.15 45.02 16.76
N TRP A 890 3.59 45.86 17.69
CA TRP A 890 5.01 46.02 18.01
C TRP A 890 5.48 44.97 19.01
N MET A 891 6.67 44.43 18.76
CA MET A 891 7.30 43.46 19.65
C MET A 891 7.88 44.14 20.89
N LYS A 892 7.71 43.50 22.06
CA LYS A 892 8.36 43.89 23.30
C LYS A 892 9.86 43.52 23.25
N PRO A 893 10.78 44.48 23.45
CA PRO A 893 12.21 44.20 23.48
C PRO A 893 12.60 43.13 24.51
N GLY A 894 13.49 42.22 24.13
CA GLY A 894 13.95 41.09 24.94
C GLY A 894 13.04 39.85 24.90
N THR A 895 11.92 39.88 24.19
CA THR A 895 11.05 38.68 24.01
C THR A 895 11.44 37.84 22.79
N GLU A 896 12.39 38.30 22.00
CA GLU A 896 13.00 37.60 20.86
C GLU A 896 13.96 36.46 21.24
N GLN A 897 14.22 36.24 22.53
CA GLN A 897 15.12 35.19 23.01
C GLN A 897 14.43 33.80 23.05
N PRO A 898 15.18 32.69 22.92
CA PRO A 898 14.63 31.33 23.04
C PRO A 898 14.02 31.06 24.42
N LEU A 899 12.83 30.45 24.45
CA LEU A 899 12.09 30.17 25.70
C LEU A 899 12.44 28.82 26.37
N MET A 900 13.54 28.21 25.95
CA MET A 900 13.80 26.78 26.13
C MET A 900 14.78 26.55 27.28
N SER A 901 14.61 25.43 27.99
CA SER A 901 15.47 25.07 29.13
C SER A 901 16.94 24.79 28.73
N ARG A 902 17.19 24.47 27.46
CA ARG A 902 18.50 24.36 26.81
C ARG A 902 18.69 25.55 25.86
N HIS A 903 19.87 26.17 25.86
CA HIS A 903 20.12 27.44 25.19
C HIS A 903 20.54 27.25 23.72
N GLY A 904 19.54 27.01 22.87
CA GLY A 904 19.72 26.77 21.44
C GLY A 904 19.41 27.95 20.52
N ALA A 905 19.98 27.93 19.32
CA ALA A 905 19.55 28.79 18.22
C ALA A 905 18.30 28.18 17.56
N THR A 906 17.21 28.96 17.47
CA THR A 906 15.95 28.44 16.94
C THR A 906 15.97 28.24 15.42
N CYS A 907 15.31 27.16 14.99
CA CYS A 907 15.20 26.71 13.61
C CYS A 907 14.04 27.41 12.87
N SER A 908 12.94 27.74 13.55
CA SER A 908 11.72 28.30 12.95
C SER A 908 11.42 29.77 13.31
N ASN A 909 12.22 30.39 14.18
CA ASN A 909 11.95 31.70 14.79
C ASN A 909 10.55 31.75 15.48
N PRO A 910 10.30 30.93 16.51
CA PRO A 910 8.97 30.76 17.12
C PRO A 910 8.40 32.07 17.67
N MET A 911 9.22 32.95 18.26
CA MET A 911 8.76 34.21 18.86
C MET A 911 8.29 35.26 17.83
N TYR A 912 8.84 35.25 16.61
CA TYR A 912 8.31 36.08 15.53
C TYR A 912 7.00 35.51 14.97
N THR A 913 6.88 34.18 14.89
CA THR A 913 5.62 33.52 14.51
C THR A 913 4.53 33.80 15.55
N GLU A 914 4.87 33.80 16.83
CA GLU A 914 3.96 34.13 17.93
C GLU A 914 3.48 35.58 17.88
N LEU A 915 4.40 36.53 17.61
CA LEU A 915 4.05 37.93 17.37
C LEU A 915 3.03 38.07 16.23
N ALA A 916 3.22 37.30 15.15
CA ALA A 916 2.28 37.28 14.03
C ALA A 916 0.91 36.70 14.40
N PHE A 917 0.86 35.61 15.17
CA PHE A 917 -0.39 35.01 15.66
C PHE A 917 -1.16 35.94 16.59
N GLN A 918 -0.50 36.56 17.57
CA GLN A 918 -1.15 37.48 18.51
C GLN A 918 -1.59 38.79 17.82
N ALA A 919 -0.78 39.35 16.92
CA ALA A 919 -1.20 40.54 16.17
C ALA A 919 -2.44 40.25 15.30
N ALA A 920 -2.50 39.10 14.63
CA ALA A 920 -3.66 38.73 13.82
C ALA A 920 -4.91 38.41 14.66
N GLY A 921 -4.75 37.71 15.78
CA GLY A 921 -5.85 37.49 16.74
C GLY A 921 -6.38 38.78 17.37
N LEU A 922 -5.53 39.80 17.53
CA LEU A 922 -5.94 41.13 18.03
C LEU A 922 -6.79 41.88 16.99
N LEU A 923 -6.43 41.80 15.70
CA LEU A 923 -7.26 42.33 14.62
C LEU A 923 -8.61 41.60 14.53
N GLU A 924 -8.63 40.28 14.75
CA GLU A 924 -9.89 39.52 14.84
C GLU A 924 -10.77 39.96 16.01
N ALA A 925 -10.18 40.13 17.19
CA ALA A 925 -10.87 40.60 18.38
C ALA A 925 -11.50 41.99 18.17
N ARG A 926 -10.76 42.92 17.54
CA ARG A 926 -11.27 44.25 17.16
C ARG A 926 -12.40 44.18 16.12
N ASN A 927 -12.23 43.40 15.06
CA ASN A 927 -13.17 43.38 13.92
C ASN A 927 -14.43 42.55 14.16
N HIS A 928 -14.34 41.50 14.99
CA HIS A 928 -15.40 40.50 15.16
C HIS A 928 -15.83 40.28 16.62
N GLN A 929 -15.30 41.07 17.56
CA GLN A 929 -15.67 41.05 18.99
C GLN A 929 -15.59 39.66 19.64
N ARG A 930 -14.63 38.84 19.18
CA ARG A 930 -14.40 37.46 19.61
C ARG A 930 -12.92 37.11 19.56
N LEU A 931 -12.46 36.22 20.44
CA LEU A 931 -11.11 35.68 20.35
C LEU A 931 -11.05 34.55 19.31
N GLY A 932 -10.07 34.62 18.41
CA GLY A 932 -9.72 33.53 17.48
C GLY A 932 -8.47 32.79 17.98
N LEU A 933 -8.53 31.45 18.04
CA LEU A 933 -7.34 30.61 18.27
C LEU A 933 -6.70 30.22 16.93
N PRO A 934 -5.38 29.96 16.85
CA PRO A 934 -4.76 29.44 15.64
C PRO A 934 -5.44 28.15 15.14
N ALA A 935 -5.89 28.11 13.88
CA ALA A 935 -6.42 26.92 13.21
C ALA A 935 -5.47 26.37 12.14
N GLY A 936 -4.71 27.24 11.48
CA GLY A 936 -3.64 26.82 10.58
C GLY A 936 -2.93 27.96 9.86
N VAL A 937 -1.89 27.64 9.12
CA VAL A 937 -1.19 28.56 8.22
C VAL A 937 -0.96 27.86 6.88
N ARG A 938 -1.47 28.44 5.79
CA ARG A 938 -1.23 27.90 4.44
C ARG A 938 0.25 27.92 4.08
N ARG A 939 0.96 29.02 4.39
CA ARG A 939 2.40 29.12 4.19
C ARG A 939 3.06 30.10 5.17
N LEU A 940 4.10 29.66 5.86
CA LEU A 940 5.00 30.47 6.68
C LEU A 940 6.39 30.41 6.04
N VAL A 941 6.98 31.56 5.71
CA VAL A 941 8.32 31.68 5.11
C VAL A 941 9.28 32.30 6.12
N ILE A 942 10.49 31.75 6.22
CA ILE A 942 11.55 32.22 7.12
C ILE A 942 12.65 32.87 6.26
N HIS A 943 12.91 34.16 6.48
CA HIS A 943 13.88 34.90 5.68
C HIS A 943 15.29 34.84 6.27
N ARG A 944 16.30 34.94 5.40
CA ARG A 944 17.72 34.90 5.77
C ARG A 944 18.10 36.02 6.74
N ASP A 945 17.52 37.20 6.52
CA ASP A 945 17.73 38.40 7.35
C ASP A 945 17.14 38.23 8.77
N GLY A 946 16.28 37.22 8.99
CA GLY A 946 15.60 36.92 10.25
C GLY A 946 16.40 36.17 11.31
N GLN A 947 17.69 35.88 11.11
CA GLN A 947 18.56 35.26 12.14
C GLN A 947 19.57 36.24 12.76
N ALA A 948 19.61 37.49 12.31
CA ALA A 948 20.53 38.52 12.79
C ALA A 948 20.01 39.21 14.07
N GLY A 949 19.94 38.47 15.19
CA GLY A 949 19.78 39.09 16.50
C GLY A 949 21.00 39.99 16.80
N GLY A 950 20.77 41.26 17.18
CA GLY A 950 21.86 42.12 17.67
C GLY A 950 21.68 43.64 17.63
N ASN A 951 20.83 44.20 16.76
CA ASN A 951 20.81 45.65 16.55
C ASN A 951 19.87 46.48 17.44
N GLY A 952 19.04 45.86 18.29
CA GLY A 952 18.12 46.59 19.19
C GLY A 952 17.03 47.42 18.49
N GLY A 953 16.81 47.19 17.18
CA GLY A 953 15.77 47.84 16.38
C GLY A 953 14.37 47.34 16.73
N ARG A 954 13.35 48.18 16.50
CA ARG A 954 11.95 47.88 16.83
C ARG A 954 11.35 46.91 15.80
N VAL A 955 10.96 45.72 16.23
CA VAL A 955 10.26 44.71 15.40
C VAL A 955 8.75 44.92 15.47
N ALA A 956 8.03 44.67 14.37
CA ALA A 956 6.56 44.73 14.31
C ALA A 956 5.97 43.67 13.37
N ALA A 957 4.79 43.14 13.70
CA ALA A 957 3.98 42.34 12.78
C ALA A 957 2.92 43.22 12.11
N ARG A 958 2.98 43.33 10.77
CA ARG A 958 1.94 43.96 9.94
C ARG A 958 0.93 42.91 9.49
N VAL A 959 -0.33 43.06 9.88
CA VAL A 959 -1.45 42.15 9.62
C VAL A 959 -2.38 42.75 8.57
N LEU A 960 -2.70 41.94 7.55
CA LEU A 960 -3.63 42.25 6.47
C LEU A 960 -4.74 41.19 6.45
N PRO A 961 -6.02 41.55 6.55
CA PRO A 961 -7.12 40.60 6.40
C PRO A 961 -7.27 40.15 4.93
N LEU A 962 -7.46 38.85 4.72
CA LEU A 962 -7.77 38.24 3.43
C LEU A 962 -9.25 37.83 3.47
N GLY A 963 -10.11 38.67 2.91
CA GLY A 963 -11.56 38.49 2.98
C GLY A 963 -12.11 37.57 1.89
N GLU A 964 -12.54 36.36 2.26
CA GLU A 964 -13.36 35.48 1.42
C GLU A 964 -14.23 34.54 2.29
N ASN A 965 -15.51 34.42 1.93
CA ASN A 965 -16.47 33.38 2.33
C ASN A 965 -16.36 32.81 3.77
N GLY A 966 -16.67 33.64 4.78
CA GLY A 966 -17.03 33.16 6.12
C GLY A 966 -15.89 32.66 7.02
N SER A 967 -14.65 32.54 6.51
CA SER A 967 -13.47 32.24 7.34
C SER A 967 -12.63 33.50 7.59
N THR A 968 -12.20 33.71 8.84
CA THR A 968 -11.24 34.75 9.19
C THR A 968 -9.84 34.30 8.80
N SER A 969 -9.27 34.93 7.76
CA SER A 969 -7.93 34.62 7.29
C SER A 969 -7.08 35.87 7.06
N TYR A 970 -5.76 35.74 7.22
CA TYR A 970 -4.82 36.85 7.28
C TYR A 970 -3.51 36.56 6.53
N ARG A 971 -2.88 37.62 6.01
CA ARG A 971 -1.46 37.67 5.67
C ARG A 971 -0.75 38.51 6.73
N VAL A 972 0.39 38.05 7.24
CA VAL A 972 1.17 38.75 8.26
C VAL A 972 2.63 38.82 7.84
N ALA A 973 3.25 39.98 7.94
CA ALA A 973 4.68 40.15 7.72
C ALA A 973 5.33 40.73 8.99
N VAL A 974 6.26 39.97 9.59
CA VAL A 974 7.08 40.45 10.70
C VAL A 974 8.27 41.19 10.12
N VAL A 975 8.43 42.47 10.48
CA VAL A 975 9.43 43.38 9.93
C VAL A 975 10.29 44.00 11.03
N ASP A 976 11.54 44.31 10.70
CA ASP A 976 12.40 45.15 11.54
C ASP A 976 12.24 46.66 11.25
N ASP A 977 13.01 47.48 11.96
CA ASP A 977 13.06 48.94 11.82
C ASP A 977 13.59 49.43 10.48
N GLN A 978 14.28 48.58 9.71
CA GLN A 978 14.74 48.84 8.34
C GLN A 978 13.71 48.39 7.29
N GLY A 979 12.56 47.85 7.72
CA GLY A 979 11.54 47.30 6.84
C GLY A 979 12.00 46.02 6.13
N ARG A 980 12.86 45.21 6.72
CA ARG A 980 13.19 43.85 6.24
C ARG A 980 12.23 42.85 6.85
N VAL A 981 11.61 42.01 6.01
CA VAL A 981 10.77 40.90 6.46
C VAL A 981 11.63 39.80 7.09
N LEU A 982 11.30 39.39 8.32
CA LEU A 982 11.98 38.33 9.06
C LEU A 982 11.22 36.99 8.90
N VAL A 983 9.89 37.06 9.01
CA VAL A 983 8.95 35.94 8.84
C VAL A 983 7.70 36.46 8.13
N GLU A 984 7.19 35.69 7.15
CA GLU A 984 5.94 36.00 6.42
C GLU A 984 4.96 34.83 6.56
N LEU A 985 3.71 35.11 6.96
CA LEU A 985 2.61 34.16 7.00
C LEU A 985 1.61 34.57 5.91
N ASP A 986 1.19 33.61 5.08
CA ASP A 986 0.08 33.75 4.15
C ASP A 986 -1.00 32.70 4.45
N GLY A 987 -2.26 33.12 4.45
CA GLY A 987 -3.39 32.27 4.77
C GLY A 987 -3.33 31.71 6.19
N TYR A 988 -2.92 32.54 7.16
CA TYR A 988 -3.15 32.25 8.59
C TYR A 988 -4.66 32.26 8.85
N ARG A 989 -5.18 31.20 9.45
CA ARG A 989 -6.61 31.01 9.76
C ARG A 989 -6.80 30.79 11.24
N THR A 990 -7.94 31.23 11.73
CA THR A 990 -8.36 31.09 13.13
C THR A 990 -9.60 30.23 13.28
N ALA A 991 -9.70 29.56 14.43
CA ALA A 991 -10.91 28.88 14.89
C ALA A 991 -11.65 29.78 15.87
N ARG A 992 -12.97 29.83 15.75
CA ARG A 992 -13.83 30.60 16.65
C ARG A 992 -13.83 29.99 18.04
N LEU A 993 -13.39 30.75 19.04
CA LEU A 993 -13.69 30.44 20.43
C LEU A 993 -15.14 30.88 20.74
N PRO A 994 -15.97 30.06 21.41
CA PRO A 994 -17.30 30.48 21.83
C PRO A 994 -17.22 31.46 23.02
N GLY A 995 -18.08 32.48 22.99
CA GLY A 995 -18.09 33.60 23.94
C GLY A 995 -17.93 34.95 23.25
N GLU A 996 -18.47 36.00 23.86
CA GLU A 996 -18.26 37.40 23.47
C GLU A 996 -17.17 38.02 24.35
N LEU A 997 -16.45 39.02 23.83
CA LEU A 997 -15.48 39.76 24.63
C LEU A 997 -16.19 40.64 25.69
N PRO A 998 -15.67 40.75 26.93
CA PRO A 998 -16.19 41.69 27.93
C PRO A 998 -16.22 43.13 27.40
N GLU A 999 -17.29 43.89 27.67
CA GLU A 999 -17.49 45.26 27.14
C GLU A 999 -16.30 46.20 27.36
N GLU A 1000 -15.59 46.05 28.47
CA GLU A 1000 -14.42 46.86 28.81
C GLU A 1000 -13.26 46.61 27.83
N ILE A 1001 -13.09 45.36 27.40
CA ILE A 1001 -12.13 44.96 26.36
C ILE A 1001 -12.63 45.40 24.98
N GLN A 1002 -13.92 45.27 24.67
CA GLN A 1002 -14.50 45.78 23.42
C GLN A 1002 -14.21 47.28 23.22
N ARG A 1003 -14.39 48.06 24.28
CA ARG A 1003 -14.09 49.51 24.32
C ARG A 1003 -12.59 49.79 24.20
N ALA A 1004 -11.74 49.04 24.89
CA ALA A 1004 -10.28 49.21 24.83
C ALA A 1004 -9.68 48.89 23.45
N LEU A 1005 -10.29 47.95 22.71
CA LEU A 1005 -9.87 47.59 21.34
C LEU A 1005 -10.40 48.54 20.25
N GLY A 1006 -11.16 49.58 20.61
CA GLY A 1006 -11.73 50.54 19.66
C GLY A 1006 -12.94 50.01 18.87
N GLY A 1007 -13.62 48.98 19.38
CA GLY A 1007 -14.85 48.46 18.78
C GLY A 1007 -15.96 49.51 18.78
N LYS A 1008 -16.62 49.71 17.63
CA LYS A 1008 -17.90 50.44 17.59
C LYS A 1008 -18.95 49.59 18.30
N VAL A 1009 -19.25 49.95 19.54
CA VAL A 1009 -20.44 49.45 20.25
C VAL A 1009 -21.67 49.94 19.48
N GLU A 1010 -22.30 49.06 18.70
CA GLU A 1010 -23.65 49.31 18.20
C GLU A 1010 -24.60 49.37 19.40
N LYS A 1011 -25.52 50.35 19.35
CA LYS A 1011 -26.43 50.72 20.44
C LYS A 1011 -27.85 50.23 20.18
#